data_AF-A0A8H4ZZ96-F1
#
_entry.id   AF-A0A8H4ZZ96-F1
#
_cell.length_a   1.000
_cell.length_b   1.000
_cell.length_c   1.000
_cell.angle_alpha   90.00
_cell.angle_beta   90.00
_cell.angle_gamma   90.00
#
_symmetry.space_group_name_H-M   'P 1'
#
loop_
_entity.id
_entity.type
_entity.pdbx_description
1 polymer ?
#
loop_
_entity_poly.entity_id
_entity_poly.type
_entity_poly.pdbx_seq_one_letter_code
_entity_poly.pdbx_strand_id
1 'polypeptide(L)'
;MSTNSAREDTAPTRHYVEFPRLSSDAKNGENLALNRYSTFITRNHDFPPAKAMLYAAGVPDEHTMQTSPHVGIASVAWEGNPCNMHLGDLGKTIKTSVQNEGFLGWQYHTIGMRFSLQSREIIADSIETMTCAQAHDACIVVPGCDKNIPGCVMGIIRHNRPSVFVYGGTQRGGFSKLLKRPIDINTPSEARGAYMLGTIKDWLKNGNASADEIISDIEKNSVPGPGACGGMYTANSLATVIETLGLSVPGSSSAPASSPTKLRECSRTGTIIRTCLEKDIRPSSLLTRASFDNALVMTMAVGGSTNAVLHVLAMAKTANVDLTLDDFQRASNKTPFIANMAPSGKYMMEDLYDIGGIPSVMKLLVAAGLLDGSTMTVTGKTLAENIESWPSLPQGQEVIRSLDNPIKASGHIEILRGNIAPGGAVAKITGKEGSRFVGKAMVFNKEGFLCTALDQGKVPHDENVVLVVRYEGPKGGPGMPEQLRASGTLKGGGYTNVSLITDGRYSGASHGFIVGHIVPEAALGGPIAVIQDGDVISIDAETNRIEMLHVTDEEIKQRLKAWNPPDMPVRRGTLANLRRAASIYTVSWKTLGRRQKGIQSQRDATPKSRKLFDLEEQTIVQFILDLDSRGFPPRLRCVEEMANRLLADRDAPPVGKRWASNFIKRHKELKTRFFRRYDYQRDKYEDPTEIQKWFKLVENTVAKYGIDLADIYNFDEVGFLMGMIASGVIVIGSKRRARPNSVQLGSR
;
A
#
# COMPACT_ATOMS: atom_id res chain seq x y z
N MET A 1 30.06 38.33 -14.04
CA MET A 1 29.87 36.97 -14.59
C MET A 1 30.04 35.95 -13.46
N SER A 2 28.93 35.43 -12.93
CA SER A 2 28.85 34.16 -12.21
C SER A 2 27.38 33.97 -11.83
N THR A 3 26.62 33.41 -12.77
CA THR A 3 25.23 33.02 -12.57
C THR A 3 25.19 31.73 -11.77
N ASN A 4 24.76 31.84 -10.51
CA ASN A 4 24.37 30.68 -9.70
C ASN A 4 23.14 30.04 -10.37
N SER A 5 23.34 28.94 -11.10
CA SER A 5 22.25 28.11 -11.58
C SER A 5 21.61 27.44 -10.37
N ALA A 6 20.45 27.94 -9.96
CA ALA A 6 19.55 27.22 -9.07
C ALA A 6 19.34 25.82 -9.67
N ARG A 7 19.71 24.79 -8.92
CA ARG A 7 19.23 23.44 -9.21
C ARG A 7 17.73 23.48 -8.95
N GLU A 8 16.94 23.50 -10.02
CA GLU A 8 15.53 23.13 -9.95
C GLU A 8 15.50 21.69 -9.40
N ASP A 9 15.08 21.55 -8.14
CA ASP A 9 14.65 20.27 -7.59
C ASP A 9 13.40 19.84 -8.37
N THR A 10 13.62 19.17 -9.51
CA THR A 10 12.54 18.51 -10.24
C THR A 10 11.94 17.46 -9.31
N ALA A 11 10.71 17.67 -8.87
CA ALA A 11 9.96 16.71 -8.07
C ALA A 11 10.08 15.31 -8.70
N PRO A 12 10.28 14.24 -7.91
CA PRO A 12 10.50 12.91 -8.46
C PRO A 12 9.36 12.53 -9.40
N THR A 13 9.69 12.20 -10.65
CA THR A 13 8.72 11.77 -11.67
C THR A 13 7.94 10.56 -11.16
N ARG A 14 6.60 10.64 -11.21
CA ARG A 14 5.72 9.53 -10.79
C ARG A 14 5.90 8.36 -11.75
N HIS A 15 6.47 7.25 -11.28
CA HIS A 15 6.62 6.03 -12.07
C HIS A 15 5.39 5.13 -11.87
N TYR A 16 4.42 5.28 -12.77
CA TYR A 16 3.27 4.37 -12.85
C TYR A 16 3.64 3.12 -13.64
N VAL A 17 2.91 2.02 -13.42
CA VAL A 17 3.02 0.86 -14.32
C VAL A 17 2.56 1.30 -15.71
N GLU A 18 3.48 1.30 -16.67
CA GLU A 18 3.17 1.64 -18.05
C GLU A 18 2.52 0.45 -18.75
N PHE A 19 1.29 0.65 -19.21
CA PHE A 19 0.59 -0.29 -20.08
C PHE A 19 0.48 0.32 -21.48
N PRO A 20 0.55 -0.50 -22.54
CA PRO A 20 0.18 -0.05 -23.87
C PRO A 20 -1.22 0.56 -23.83
N ARG A 21 -1.34 1.79 -24.32
CA ARG A 21 -2.60 2.54 -24.34
C ARG A 21 -2.63 3.48 -25.52
N LEU A 22 -3.83 3.87 -25.93
CA LEU A 22 -4.02 4.96 -26.88
C LEU A 22 -3.58 6.29 -26.25
N SER A 23 -3.13 7.22 -27.10
CA SER A 23 -2.84 8.58 -26.69
C SER A 23 -4.13 9.29 -26.21
N SER A 24 -3.99 10.34 -25.40
CA SER A 24 -5.15 11.04 -24.83
C SER A 24 -6.02 11.71 -25.89
N ASP A 25 -5.46 12.03 -27.05
CA ASP A 25 -6.06 12.66 -28.23
C ASP A 25 -6.49 11.68 -29.32
N ALA A 26 -6.28 10.37 -29.12
CA ALA A 26 -6.69 9.34 -30.07
C ALA A 26 -8.19 9.42 -30.36
N LYS A 27 -8.58 9.19 -31.62
CA LYS A 27 -9.97 9.24 -32.08
C LYS A 27 -10.46 7.90 -32.57
N ASN A 28 -11.77 7.68 -32.43
CA ASN A 28 -12.52 6.61 -33.07
C ASN A 28 -13.58 7.27 -33.96
N GLY A 29 -13.31 7.32 -35.27
CA GLY A 29 -14.04 8.20 -36.19
C GLY A 29 -13.80 9.67 -35.85
N GLU A 30 -14.87 10.44 -35.69
CA GLU A 30 -14.79 11.87 -35.31
C GLU A 30 -14.68 12.09 -33.79
N ASN A 31 -15.02 11.08 -32.99
CA ASN A 31 -15.10 11.16 -31.54
C ASN A 31 -13.79 10.76 -30.84
N LEU A 32 -13.59 11.25 -29.63
CA LEU A 32 -12.44 10.85 -28.80
C LEU A 32 -12.54 9.37 -28.43
N ALA A 33 -11.44 8.63 -28.57
CA ALA A 33 -11.33 7.25 -28.11
C ALA A 33 -11.20 7.24 -26.58
N LEU A 34 -12.29 6.87 -25.91
CA LEU A 34 -12.34 6.81 -24.44
C LEU A 34 -11.81 5.47 -23.88
N ASN A 35 -11.73 4.44 -24.71
CA ASN A 35 -11.31 3.08 -24.36
C ASN A 35 -9.77 2.89 -24.45
N ARG A 36 -9.02 3.83 -23.87
CA ARG A 36 -7.58 4.00 -24.07
C ARG A 36 -6.74 2.78 -23.66
N TYR A 37 -7.11 2.09 -22.60
CA TYR A 37 -6.42 0.92 -22.05
C TYR A 37 -7.04 -0.38 -22.53
N SER A 38 -8.38 -0.49 -22.53
CA SER A 38 -9.06 -1.74 -22.90
C SER A 38 -8.82 -2.12 -24.35
N THR A 39 -8.58 -1.15 -25.24
CA THR A 39 -8.14 -1.39 -26.63
C THR A 39 -6.96 -2.36 -26.69
N PHE A 40 -6.05 -2.36 -25.72
CA PHE A 40 -4.92 -3.29 -25.70
C PHE A 40 -5.36 -4.75 -25.80
N ILE A 41 -6.42 -5.15 -25.07
CA ILE A 41 -6.92 -6.53 -25.04
C ILE A 41 -8.06 -6.79 -26.02
N THR A 42 -8.64 -5.76 -26.63
CA THR A 42 -9.79 -5.88 -27.56
C THR A 42 -9.44 -5.62 -29.02
N ARG A 43 -8.23 -5.11 -29.33
CA ARG A 43 -7.79 -4.80 -30.69
C ARG A 43 -7.68 -6.05 -31.57
N ASN A 44 -8.39 -6.02 -32.69
CA ASN A 44 -8.31 -7.01 -33.78
C ASN A 44 -8.31 -8.46 -33.25
N HIS A 45 -7.35 -9.27 -33.68
CA HIS A 45 -7.16 -10.66 -33.24
C HIS A 45 -5.87 -10.82 -32.42
N ASP A 46 -5.39 -9.75 -31.78
CA ASP A 46 -4.14 -9.78 -31.01
C ASP A 46 -4.30 -10.62 -29.73
N PHE A 47 -5.50 -10.64 -29.13
CA PHE A 47 -5.82 -11.38 -27.91
C PHE A 47 -7.11 -12.21 -28.02
N PRO A 48 -7.18 -13.24 -28.88
CA PRO A 48 -8.40 -14.04 -29.09
C PRO A 48 -8.95 -14.69 -27.80
N PRO A 49 -8.12 -15.24 -26.87
CA PRO A 49 -8.63 -15.75 -25.60
C PRO A 49 -9.29 -14.69 -24.72
N ALA A 50 -8.77 -13.45 -24.69
CA ALA A 50 -9.36 -12.37 -23.91
C ALA A 50 -10.73 -11.99 -24.45
N LYS A 51 -10.85 -11.83 -25.79
CA LYS A 51 -12.13 -11.55 -26.45
C LYS A 51 -13.15 -12.67 -26.22
N ALA A 52 -12.74 -13.93 -26.30
CA ALA A 52 -13.62 -15.07 -26.00
C ALA A 52 -14.18 -15.03 -24.58
N MET A 53 -13.34 -14.70 -23.58
CA MET A 53 -13.78 -14.52 -22.19
C MET A 53 -14.74 -13.33 -22.04
N LEU A 54 -14.51 -12.22 -22.75
CA LEU A 54 -15.39 -11.05 -22.72
C LEU A 54 -16.76 -11.33 -23.34
N TYR A 55 -16.82 -12.08 -24.45
CA TYR A 55 -18.10 -12.55 -25.01
C TYR A 55 -18.84 -13.43 -24.02
N ALA A 56 -18.16 -14.40 -23.40
CA ALA A 56 -18.76 -15.26 -22.38
C ALA A 56 -19.24 -14.46 -21.15
N ALA A 57 -18.59 -13.35 -20.83
CA ALA A 57 -18.97 -12.45 -19.75
C ALA A 57 -20.13 -11.49 -20.12
N GLY A 58 -20.63 -11.55 -21.35
CA GLY A 58 -21.84 -10.84 -21.80
C GLY A 58 -21.60 -9.57 -22.61
N VAL A 59 -20.41 -9.37 -23.19
CA VAL A 59 -20.24 -8.32 -24.22
C VAL A 59 -21.00 -8.74 -25.49
N PRO A 60 -21.89 -7.89 -26.04
CA PRO A 60 -22.86 -8.33 -27.06
C PRO A 60 -22.23 -8.60 -28.43
N ASP A 61 -21.25 -7.79 -28.84
CA ASP A 61 -20.68 -7.83 -30.19
C ASP A 61 -19.27 -7.23 -30.22
N GLU A 62 -18.57 -7.43 -31.35
CA GLU A 62 -17.20 -6.96 -31.54
C GLU A 62 -17.09 -5.43 -31.54
N HIS A 63 -18.09 -4.73 -32.08
CA HIS A 63 -18.09 -3.28 -32.15
C HIS A 63 -18.13 -2.67 -30.75
N THR A 64 -19.04 -3.15 -29.90
CA THR A 64 -19.13 -2.75 -28.49
C THR A 64 -17.82 -3.06 -27.77
N MET A 65 -17.25 -4.24 -27.98
CA MET A 65 -15.96 -4.64 -27.38
C MET A 65 -14.79 -3.73 -27.77
N GLN A 66 -14.76 -3.26 -29.02
CA GLN A 66 -13.65 -2.46 -29.55
C GLN A 66 -13.82 -0.96 -29.34
N THR A 67 -15.01 -0.48 -28.98
CA THR A 67 -15.30 0.96 -28.94
C THR A 67 -15.78 1.45 -27.57
N SER A 68 -16.42 0.60 -26.76
CA SER A 68 -16.90 0.99 -25.43
C SER A 68 -15.78 0.96 -24.39
N PRO A 69 -15.62 2.02 -23.58
CA PRO A 69 -14.76 2.00 -22.40
C PRO A 69 -15.17 0.92 -21.40
N HIS A 70 -14.17 0.27 -20.81
CA HIS A 70 -14.34 -0.68 -19.70
C HIS A 70 -14.17 0.05 -18.37
N VAL A 71 -15.22 0.11 -17.56
CA VAL A 71 -15.20 0.77 -16.24
C VAL A 71 -15.30 -0.28 -15.14
N GLY A 72 -14.25 -0.39 -14.32
CA GLY A 72 -14.24 -1.25 -13.15
C GLY A 72 -14.99 -0.62 -11.98
N ILE A 73 -15.93 -1.34 -11.36
CA ILE A 73 -16.71 -0.88 -10.21
C ILE A 73 -16.27 -1.70 -8.99
N ALA A 74 -15.36 -1.15 -8.20
CA ALA A 74 -14.73 -1.80 -7.06
C ALA A 74 -15.55 -1.57 -5.79
N SER A 75 -16.44 -2.51 -5.48
CA SER A 75 -17.23 -2.47 -4.25
C SER A 75 -16.49 -3.15 -3.09
N VAL A 76 -16.67 -2.64 -1.89
CA VAL A 76 -16.12 -3.25 -0.66
C VAL A 76 -17.22 -3.92 0.16
N ALA A 77 -18.19 -4.52 -0.53
CA ALA A 77 -19.38 -5.13 0.08
C ALA A 77 -19.05 -6.40 0.88
N TRP A 78 -19.70 -6.55 2.03
CA TRP A 78 -19.68 -7.73 2.89
C TRP A 78 -20.85 -7.68 3.86
N GLU A 79 -21.54 -8.80 4.06
CA GLU A 79 -22.81 -8.87 4.80
C GLU A 79 -22.65 -8.70 6.31
N GLY A 80 -21.54 -9.15 6.89
CA GLY A 80 -21.30 -9.11 8.34
C GLY A 80 -20.85 -7.76 8.89
N ASN A 81 -21.02 -6.66 8.14
CA ASN A 81 -20.77 -5.30 8.63
C ASN A 81 -21.82 -4.31 8.08
N PRO A 82 -22.58 -3.60 8.94
CA PRO A 82 -23.59 -2.63 8.50
C PRO A 82 -23.00 -1.50 7.64
N CYS A 83 -21.71 -1.17 7.79
CA CYS A 83 -21.06 -0.17 6.96
C CYS A 83 -20.93 -0.58 5.47
N ASN A 84 -20.99 -1.89 5.18
CA ASN A 84 -20.64 -2.45 3.88
C ASN A 84 -21.73 -3.31 3.24
N MET A 85 -22.74 -3.75 3.99
CA MET A 85 -23.71 -4.74 3.52
C MET A 85 -24.53 -4.28 2.30
N HIS A 86 -24.74 -2.97 2.13
CA HIS A 86 -25.51 -2.38 1.02
C HIS A 86 -24.67 -1.99 -0.20
N LEU A 87 -23.34 -2.00 -0.10
CA LEU A 87 -22.46 -1.49 -1.15
C LEU A 87 -22.48 -2.34 -2.43
N GLY A 88 -22.90 -3.61 -2.31
CA GLY A 88 -23.08 -4.49 -3.46
C GLY A 88 -24.21 -4.00 -4.36
N ASP A 89 -25.32 -3.56 -3.77
CA ASP A 89 -26.48 -3.04 -4.48
C ASP A 89 -26.24 -1.63 -5.02
N LEU A 90 -25.55 -0.76 -4.27
CA LEU A 90 -25.08 0.51 -4.81
C LEU A 90 -24.19 0.30 -6.04
N GLY A 91 -23.30 -0.69 -6.00
CA GLY A 91 -22.47 -1.09 -7.13
C GLY A 91 -23.29 -1.50 -8.37
N LYS A 92 -24.40 -2.22 -8.18
CA LYS A 92 -25.32 -2.58 -9.28
C LYS A 92 -25.98 -1.33 -9.88
N THR A 93 -26.46 -0.41 -9.06
CA THR A 93 -27.04 0.87 -9.54
C THR A 93 -26.01 1.69 -10.32
N ILE A 94 -24.77 1.76 -9.83
CA ILE A 94 -23.67 2.42 -10.54
C ILE A 94 -23.38 1.71 -11.86
N LYS A 95 -23.39 0.37 -11.89
CA LYS A 95 -23.21 -0.40 -13.13
C LYS A 95 -24.26 -0.05 -14.17
N THR A 96 -25.53 0.02 -13.79
CA THR A 96 -26.60 0.47 -14.68
C THR A 96 -26.34 1.90 -15.19
N SER A 97 -25.93 2.81 -14.30
CA SER A 97 -25.58 4.19 -14.69
C SER A 97 -24.44 4.25 -15.72
N VAL A 98 -23.40 3.45 -15.55
CA VAL A 98 -22.28 3.32 -16.49
C VAL A 98 -22.75 2.76 -17.84
N GLN A 99 -23.61 1.74 -17.83
CA GLN A 99 -24.14 1.14 -19.06
C GLN A 99 -25.04 2.11 -19.84
N ASN A 100 -25.79 2.97 -19.16
CA ASN A 100 -26.59 4.02 -19.80
C ASN A 100 -25.76 5.05 -20.58
N GLU A 101 -24.46 5.18 -20.28
CA GLU A 101 -23.51 6.04 -21.01
C GLU A 101 -22.88 5.35 -22.23
N GLY A 102 -23.26 4.10 -22.51
CA GLY A 102 -22.70 3.27 -23.59
C GLY A 102 -21.39 2.56 -23.23
N PHE A 103 -21.07 2.46 -21.93
CA PHE A 103 -19.82 1.85 -21.44
C PHE A 103 -20.05 0.44 -20.90
N LEU A 104 -18.98 -0.35 -20.82
CA LEU A 104 -19.00 -1.69 -20.21
C LEU A 104 -18.65 -1.60 -18.72
N GLY A 105 -19.62 -1.88 -17.84
CA GLY A 105 -19.45 -1.86 -16.39
C GLY A 105 -19.09 -3.22 -15.77
N TRP A 106 -17.94 -3.31 -15.12
CA TRP A 106 -17.40 -4.53 -14.52
C TRP A 106 -17.37 -4.42 -12.99
N GLN A 107 -18.41 -4.90 -12.32
CA GLN A 107 -18.45 -4.93 -10.85
C GLN A 107 -17.60 -6.07 -10.30
N TYR A 108 -16.72 -5.74 -9.38
CA TYR A 108 -15.92 -6.70 -8.60
C TYR A 108 -15.84 -6.26 -7.14
N HIS A 109 -15.35 -7.16 -6.28
CA HIS A 109 -15.30 -6.92 -4.85
C HIS A 109 -13.87 -7.05 -4.27
N THR A 110 -13.61 -6.32 -3.19
CA THR A 110 -12.44 -6.48 -2.31
C THR A 110 -12.88 -6.62 -0.85
N ILE A 111 -11.95 -6.86 0.07
CA ILE A 111 -12.21 -7.38 1.43
C ILE A 111 -12.57 -6.31 2.50
N GLY A 112 -13.15 -6.76 3.64
CA GLY A 112 -13.49 -5.99 4.87
C GLY A 112 -12.95 -6.60 6.20
N MET A 113 -13.10 -5.92 7.37
CA MET A 113 -12.15 -6.01 8.52
C MET A 113 -12.43 -6.97 9.72
N ARG A 114 -11.33 -7.59 10.21
CA ARG A 114 -10.90 -7.84 11.63
C ARG A 114 -9.40 -7.54 11.83
N PHE A 115 -8.61 -7.61 10.75
CA PHE A 115 -7.25 -7.08 10.61
C PHE A 115 -7.30 -5.65 10.04
N SER A 116 -7.69 -4.69 10.89
CA SER A 116 -8.12 -3.33 10.51
C SER A 116 -7.15 -2.55 9.62
N LEU A 117 -6.10 -1.93 10.18
CA LEU A 117 -5.30 -0.95 9.44
C LEU A 117 -4.61 -1.57 8.21
N GLN A 118 -4.10 -2.79 8.32
CA GLN A 118 -3.45 -3.49 7.21
C GLN A 118 -4.41 -3.81 6.05
N SER A 119 -5.73 -3.86 6.28
CA SER A 119 -6.67 -4.08 5.18
C SER A 119 -6.66 -2.91 4.20
N ARG A 120 -6.26 -1.71 4.64
CA ARG A 120 -6.00 -0.55 3.77
C ARG A 120 -5.07 -0.92 2.61
N GLU A 121 -3.94 -1.57 2.93
CA GLU A 121 -2.95 -1.95 1.93
C GLU A 121 -3.48 -3.04 1.02
N ILE A 122 -4.14 -4.06 1.58
CA ILE A 122 -4.70 -5.15 0.77
C ILE A 122 -5.77 -4.62 -0.20
N ILE A 123 -6.61 -3.68 0.24
CA ILE A 123 -7.63 -3.05 -0.61
C ILE A 123 -6.97 -2.25 -1.73
N ALA A 124 -5.92 -1.47 -1.41
CA ALA A 124 -5.16 -0.72 -2.41
C ALA A 124 -4.54 -1.66 -3.46
N ASP A 125 -3.85 -2.71 -3.01
CA ASP A 125 -3.23 -3.73 -3.87
C ASP A 125 -4.28 -4.45 -4.73
N SER A 126 -5.45 -4.75 -4.16
CA SER A 126 -6.54 -5.45 -4.86
C SER A 126 -7.09 -4.62 -6.02
N ILE A 127 -7.36 -3.32 -5.77
CA ILE A 127 -7.92 -2.41 -6.77
C ILE A 127 -6.90 -2.13 -7.87
N GLU A 128 -5.64 -1.88 -7.49
CA GLU A 128 -4.54 -1.71 -8.44
C GLU A 128 -4.40 -2.94 -9.33
N THR A 129 -4.35 -4.14 -8.72
CA THR A 129 -4.21 -5.41 -9.44
C THR A 129 -5.34 -5.63 -10.45
N MET A 130 -6.60 -5.49 -10.01
CA MET A 130 -7.75 -5.74 -10.86
C MET A 130 -7.86 -4.75 -12.01
N THR A 131 -7.75 -3.45 -11.73
CA THR A 131 -7.82 -2.41 -12.76
C THR A 131 -6.72 -2.56 -13.81
N CYS A 132 -5.50 -2.84 -13.37
CA CYS A 132 -4.36 -3.03 -14.26
C CYS A 132 -4.49 -4.32 -15.09
N ALA A 133 -4.77 -5.46 -14.46
CA ALA A 133 -4.84 -6.76 -15.13
C ALA A 133 -5.98 -6.86 -16.16
N GLN A 134 -7.12 -6.23 -15.87
CA GLN A 134 -8.29 -6.23 -16.76
C GLN A 134 -8.29 -5.07 -17.77
N ALA A 135 -7.20 -4.28 -17.82
CA ALA A 135 -7.06 -3.12 -18.69
C ALA A 135 -8.25 -2.13 -18.64
N HIS A 136 -8.90 -1.96 -17.48
CA HIS A 136 -10.03 -1.04 -17.33
C HIS A 136 -9.61 0.41 -17.62
N ASP A 137 -10.40 1.13 -18.40
CA ASP A 137 -10.15 2.52 -18.77
C ASP A 137 -10.37 3.49 -17.61
N ALA A 138 -11.30 3.14 -16.73
CA ALA A 138 -11.68 3.93 -15.57
C ALA A 138 -12.04 3.04 -14.37
N CYS A 139 -12.04 3.63 -13.17
CA CYS A 139 -12.41 2.94 -11.95
C CYS A 139 -13.38 3.76 -11.07
N ILE A 140 -14.48 3.14 -10.65
CA ILE A 140 -15.36 3.68 -9.61
C ILE A 140 -15.15 2.86 -8.35
N VAL A 141 -14.80 3.49 -7.25
CA VAL A 141 -14.62 2.81 -5.95
C VAL A 141 -15.81 3.10 -5.04
N VAL A 142 -16.32 2.07 -4.37
CA VAL A 142 -17.50 2.15 -3.50
C VAL A 142 -17.18 1.62 -2.08
N PRO A 143 -16.46 2.39 -1.25
CA PRO A 143 -16.17 2.04 0.14
C PRO A 143 -17.22 2.57 1.12
N GLY A 144 -17.33 1.93 2.29
CA GLY A 144 -18.22 2.38 3.36
C GLY A 144 -17.55 2.53 4.74
N CYS A 145 -16.61 1.66 5.11
CA CYS A 145 -16.01 1.67 6.45
C CYS A 145 -14.61 2.31 6.47
N ASP A 146 -14.21 2.76 7.66
CA ASP A 146 -12.93 3.34 8.05
C ASP A 146 -11.75 3.11 7.09
N LYS A 147 -11.22 1.89 7.03
CA LYS A 147 -9.97 1.57 6.32
C LYS A 147 -10.21 1.24 4.85
N ASN A 148 -11.47 1.01 4.44
CA ASN A 148 -11.83 0.85 3.04
C ASN A 148 -11.55 2.12 2.26
N ILE A 149 -11.97 3.25 2.83
CA ILE A 149 -11.89 4.57 2.23
C ILE A 149 -10.47 4.92 1.75
N PRO A 150 -9.44 4.98 2.61
CA PRO A 150 -8.09 5.32 2.18
C PRO A 150 -7.45 4.22 1.32
N GLY A 151 -7.83 2.95 1.50
CA GLY A 151 -7.34 1.86 0.65
C GLY A 151 -7.80 2.02 -0.79
N CYS A 152 -9.08 2.36 -0.99
CA CYS A 152 -9.65 2.67 -2.30
C CYS A 152 -8.96 3.86 -2.97
N VAL A 153 -8.76 4.96 -2.22
CA VAL A 153 -8.06 6.14 -2.75
C VAL A 153 -6.62 5.82 -3.11
N MET A 154 -5.88 5.11 -2.26
CA MET A 154 -4.52 4.68 -2.57
C MET A 154 -4.47 3.81 -3.84
N GLY A 155 -5.42 2.88 -4.02
CA GLY A 155 -5.52 2.06 -5.23
C GLY A 155 -5.69 2.89 -6.50
N ILE A 156 -6.62 3.86 -6.51
CA ILE A 156 -6.85 4.71 -7.69
C ILE A 156 -5.68 5.65 -7.98
N ILE A 157 -4.96 6.10 -6.95
CA ILE A 157 -3.75 6.90 -7.13
C ILE A 157 -2.66 6.09 -7.83
N ARG A 158 -2.47 4.82 -7.44
CA ARG A 158 -1.38 3.98 -7.94
C ARG A 158 -1.52 3.62 -9.42
N HIS A 159 -2.74 3.38 -9.92
CA HIS A 159 -2.95 3.16 -11.36
C HIS A 159 -3.21 4.46 -12.13
N ASN A 160 -3.60 5.55 -11.45
CA ASN A 160 -3.79 6.90 -11.99
C ASN A 160 -4.60 6.95 -13.29
N ARG A 161 -5.74 6.25 -13.33
CA ARG A 161 -6.72 6.29 -14.43
C ARG A 161 -7.93 7.13 -13.99
N PRO A 162 -8.75 7.67 -14.92
CA PRO A 162 -9.98 8.36 -14.56
C PRO A 162 -10.78 7.58 -13.52
N SER A 163 -11.03 8.20 -12.36
CA SER A 163 -11.60 7.52 -11.22
C SER A 163 -12.53 8.40 -10.41
N VAL A 164 -13.61 7.81 -9.89
CA VAL A 164 -14.60 8.47 -9.03
C VAL A 164 -14.76 7.69 -7.74
N PHE A 165 -14.77 8.40 -6.62
CA PHE A 165 -15.03 7.83 -5.31
C PHE A 165 -16.49 8.07 -4.92
N VAL A 166 -17.21 7.00 -4.61
CA VAL A 166 -18.61 7.06 -4.13
C VAL A 166 -18.68 6.52 -2.71
N TYR A 167 -18.87 7.41 -1.73
CA TYR A 167 -19.02 6.98 -0.34
C TYR A 167 -20.31 6.19 -0.15
N GLY A 168 -20.25 5.08 0.60
CA GLY A 168 -21.42 4.27 0.94
C GLY A 168 -22.49 5.01 1.76
N GLY A 169 -22.11 6.08 2.46
CA GLY A 169 -22.99 6.90 3.28
C GLY A 169 -22.96 6.54 4.76
N THR A 170 -23.35 7.51 5.59
CA THR A 170 -23.44 7.37 7.05
C THR A 170 -24.71 6.58 7.44
N GLN A 171 -24.65 5.84 8.55
CA GLN A 171 -25.83 5.27 9.19
C GLN A 171 -26.65 6.37 9.87
N ARG A 172 -27.93 6.08 10.12
CA ARG A 172 -28.80 6.91 10.97
C ARG A 172 -28.49 6.71 12.45
N GLY A 173 -28.80 7.70 13.28
CA GLY A 173 -28.69 7.60 14.73
C GLY A 173 -29.59 6.51 15.31
N GLY A 174 -29.09 5.80 16.33
CA GLY A 174 -29.88 4.85 17.11
C GLY A 174 -30.75 5.56 18.15
N PHE A 175 -31.74 4.85 18.70
CA PHE A 175 -32.59 5.39 19.76
C PHE A 175 -32.90 4.34 20.83
N SER A 176 -32.52 4.63 22.08
CA SER A 176 -32.83 3.76 23.22
C SER A 176 -34.28 3.93 23.63
N LYS A 177 -35.04 2.82 23.65
CA LYS A 177 -36.45 2.84 24.05
C LYS A 177 -36.61 2.96 25.55
N LEU A 178 -35.65 2.46 26.33
CA LEU A 178 -35.66 2.55 27.79
C LEU A 178 -35.15 3.91 28.28
N LEU A 179 -34.01 4.37 27.77
CA LEU A 179 -33.41 5.65 28.18
C LEU A 179 -34.08 6.87 27.55
N LYS A 180 -34.94 6.66 26.54
CA LYS A 180 -35.65 7.73 25.80
C LYS A 180 -34.70 8.80 25.25
N ARG A 181 -33.56 8.36 24.70
CA ARG A 181 -32.56 9.26 24.13
C ARG A 181 -31.89 8.67 22.88
N PRO A 182 -31.34 9.54 22.01
CA PRO A 182 -30.43 9.10 20.95
C PRO A 182 -29.23 8.35 21.51
N ILE A 183 -28.79 7.33 20.77
CA ILE A 183 -27.64 6.49 21.05
C ILE A 183 -26.88 6.19 19.74
N ASP A 184 -25.64 5.78 19.85
CA ASP A 184 -24.76 5.49 18.71
C ASP A 184 -23.86 4.28 18.99
N ILE A 185 -22.95 3.97 18.07
CA ILE A 185 -22.03 2.82 18.19
C ILE A 185 -21.06 2.91 19.38
N ASN A 186 -20.80 4.11 19.92
CA ASN A 186 -19.95 4.27 21.09
C ASN A 186 -20.72 4.05 22.39
N THR A 187 -22.03 4.30 22.38
CA THR A 187 -22.91 4.15 23.53
C THR A 187 -22.82 2.74 24.17
N PRO A 188 -22.76 1.61 23.43
CA PRO A 188 -22.50 0.28 24.02
C PRO A 188 -21.19 0.18 24.79
N SER A 189 -20.12 0.82 24.32
CA SER A 189 -18.81 0.78 25.00
C SER A 189 -18.85 1.57 26.30
N GLU A 190 -19.53 2.72 26.30
CA GLU A 190 -19.76 3.53 27.50
C GLU A 190 -20.69 2.80 28.49
N ALA A 191 -21.77 2.19 27.97
CA ALA A 191 -22.72 1.41 28.75
C ALA A 191 -22.05 0.22 29.42
N ARG A 192 -21.13 -0.48 28.73
CA ARG A 192 -20.31 -1.54 29.34
C ARG A 192 -19.53 -1.00 30.54
N GLY A 193 -18.88 0.16 30.40
CA GLY A 193 -18.14 0.79 31.50
C GLY A 193 -19.01 1.05 32.72
N ALA A 194 -20.17 1.69 32.51
CA ALA A 194 -21.14 1.94 33.57
C ALA A 194 -21.73 0.63 34.15
N TYR A 195 -21.93 -0.39 33.33
CA TYR A 195 -22.45 -1.69 33.75
C TYR A 195 -21.46 -2.42 34.67
N MET A 196 -20.17 -2.44 34.31
CA MET A 196 -19.11 -3.06 35.12
C MET A 196 -18.90 -2.36 36.47
N LEU A 197 -19.13 -1.05 36.53
CA LEU A 197 -19.05 -0.27 37.77
C LEU A 197 -20.38 -0.24 38.56
N GLY A 198 -21.43 -0.89 38.07
CA GLY A 198 -22.73 -0.92 38.72
C GLY A 198 -23.54 0.38 38.63
N THR A 199 -23.10 1.36 37.83
CA THR A 199 -23.70 2.70 37.70
C THR A 199 -24.61 2.85 36.49
N ILE A 200 -24.74 1.84 35.62
CA ILE A 200 -25.60 1.94 34.42
C ILE A 200 -27.08 2.21 34.75
N LYS A 201 -27.55 1.80 35.94
CA LYS A 201 -28.92 2.09 36.39
C LYS A 201 -29.16 3.59 36.53
N ASP A 202 -28.13 4.37 36.84
CA ASP A 202 -28.22 5.83 37.00
C ASP A 202 -28.53 6.53 35.66
N TRP A 203 -28.32 5.84 34.54
CA TRP A 203 -28.68 6.38 33.22
C TRP A 203 -30.20 6.39 32.99
N LEU A 204 -30.94 5.56 33.71
CA LEU A 204 -32.38 5.48 33.62
C LEU A 204 -33.01 6.62 34.43
N LYS A 205 -33.65 7.58 33.75
CA LYS A 205 -34.33 8.68 34.43
C LYS A 205 -35.63 8.25 35.12
N ASN A 206 -36.36 7.30 34.54
CA ASN A 206 -37.66 6.84 35.00
C ASN A 206 -37.84 5.34 34.71
N GLY A 207 -38.46 4.59 35.61
CA GLY A 207 -38.80 3.18 35.44
C GLY A 207 -37.98 2.24 36.32
N ASN A 208 -38.26 0.93 36.23
CA ASN A 208 -37.62 -0.11 37.03
C ASN A 208 -37.06 -1.21 36.12
N ALA A 209 -36.09 -0.87 35.29
CA ALA A 209 -35.38 -1.82 34.44
C ALA A 209 -34.09 -2.30 35.13
N SER A 210 -33.77 -3.58 34.97
CA SER A 210 -32.49 -4.15 35.38
C SER A 210 -31.34 -3.61 34.54
N ALA A 211 -30.10 -3.75 35.05
CA ALA A 211 -28.90 -3.36 34.31
C ALA A 211 -28.77 -4.12 32.98
N ASP A 212 -29.15 -5.41 32.98
CA ASP A 212 -29.14 -6.27 31.79
C ASP A 212 -30.16 -5.83 30.74
N GLU A 213 -31.35 -5.37 31.16
CA GLU A 213 -32.35 -4.83 30.24
C GLU A 213 -31.88 -3.52 29.60
N ILE A 214 -31.24 -2.64 30.37
CA ILE A 214 -30.71 -1.37 29.86
C ILE A 214 -29.62 -1.62 28.82
N ILE A 215 -28.62 -2.47 29.12
CA ILE A 215 -27.54 -2.76 28.18
C ILE A 215 -28.07 -3.48 26.93
N SER A 216 -29.02 -4.41 27.07
CA SER A 216 -29.63 -5.09 25.93
C SER A 216 -30.43 -4.15 25.02
N ASP A 217 -31.15 -3.17 25.57
CA ASP A 217 -31.81 -2.13 24.77
C ASP A 217 -30.79 -1.27 24.00
N ILE A 218 -29.66 -0.93 24.62
CA ILE A 218 -28.59 -0.19 23.94
C ILE A 218 -27.99 -1.02 22.81
N GLU A 219 -27.62 -2.28 23.05
CA GLU A 219 -27.04 -3.18 22.05
C GLU A 219 -27.95 -3.36 20.83
N LYS A 220 -29.25 -3.56 21.04
CA LYS A 220 -30.22 -3.82 19.96
C LYS A 220 -30.56 -2.58 19.13
N ASN A 221 -30.43 -1.38 19.68
CA ASN A 221 -30.93 -0.17 19.03
C ASN A 221 -29.82 0.84 18.64
N SER A 222 -28.54 0.57 18.95
CA SER A 222 -27.43 1.50 18.65
C SER A 222 -27.10 1.61 17.16
N VAL A 223 -27.32 0.55 16.38
CA VAL A 223 -27.06 0.50 14.93
C VAL A 223 -28.34 0.06 14.21
N PRO A 224 -29.17 1.00 13.73
CA PRO A 224 -30.50 0.68 13.22
C PRO A 224 -30.51 0.14 11.78
N GLY A 225 -29.40 0.24 11.04
CA GLY A 225 -29.38 -0.13 9.63
C GLY A 225 -28.04 0.11 8.92
N PRO A 226 -28.03 0.12 7.58
CA PRO A 226 -26.80 0.25 6.80
C PRO A 226 -26.17 1.63 6.91
N GLY A 227 -24.85 1.67 6.70
CA GLY A 227 -24.04 2.88 6.67
C GLY A 227 -22.90 2.87 7.70
N ALA A 228 -21.95 3.78 7.52
CA ALA A 228 -20.83 3.91 8.45
C ALA A 228 -21.25 4.59 9.77
N CYS A 229 -20.40 4.51 10.80
CA CYS A 229 -20.64 5.10 12.11
C CYS A 229 -21.06 6.59 12.02
N GLY A 230 -22.16 6.96 12.69
CA GLY A 230 -22.87 8.24 12.48
C GLY A 230 -22.12 9.53 12.85
N GLY A 231 -21.20 9.47 13.81
CA GLY A 231 -20.42 10.64 14.24
C GLY A 231 -19.30 11.00 13.27
N MET A 232 -18.55 12.06 13.57
CA MET A 232 -17.31 12.44 12.89
C MET A 232 -16.14 11.53 13.30
N TYR A 233 -16.35 10.22 13.16
CA TYR A 233 -15.32 9.19 13.27
C TYR A 233 -14.52 9.09 11.97
N THR A 234 -13.63 8.10 11.86
CA THR A 234 -12.71 8.00 10.71
C THR A 234 -13.45 7.91 9.37
N ALA A 235 -14.52 7.11 9.26
CA ALA A 235 -15.27 6.98 8.02
C ALA A 235 -15.79 8.33 7.49
N ASN A 236 -16.58 9.05 8.29
CA ASN A 236 -17.13 10.36 7.91
C ASN A 236 -16.05 11.45 7.76
N SER A 237 -14.98 11.40 8.58
CA SER A 237 -13.83 12.30 8.44
C SER A 237 -13.14 12.11 7.09
N LEU A 238 -12.88 10.86 6.70
CA LEU A 238 -12.20 10.57 5.43
C LEU A 238 -13.10 10.77 4.23
N ALA A 239 -14.39 10.49 4.34
CA ALA A 239 -15.36 10.84 3.30
C ALA A 239 -15.38 12.35 3.05
N THR A 240 -15.38 13.16 4.12
CA THR A 240 -15.27 14.64 4.05
C THR A 240 -13.97 15.05 3.37
N VAL A 241 -12.83 14.52 3.83
CA VAL A 241 -11.50 14.76 3.22
C VAL A 241 -11.51 14.47 1.73
N ILE A 242 -12.10 13.36 1.30
CA ILE A 242 -12.07 12.93 -0.11
C ILE A 242 -12.97 13.77 -0.99
N GLU A 243 -14.12 14.21 -0.48
CA GLU A 243 -14.95 15.20 -1.15
C GLU A 243 -14.21 16.53 -1.31
N THR A 244 -13.51 16.99 -0.27
CA THR A 244 -12.68 18.20 -0.32
C THR A 244 -11.47 18.07 -1.25
N LEU A 245 -10.86 16.88 -1.35
CA LEU A 245 -9.82 16.57 -2.33
C LEU A 245 -10.34 16.57 -3.77
N GLY A 246 -11.66 16.64 -3.97
CA GLY A 246 -12.31 16.68 -5.27
C GLY A 246 -12.47 15.30 -5.93
N LEU A 247 -12.29 14.19 -5.21
CA LEU A 247 -12.41 12.83 -5.73
C LEU A 247 -13.86 12.29 -5.72
N SER A 248 -14.75 12.99 -5.01
CA SER A 248 -16.18 12.68 -4.93
C SER A 248 -17.02 13.85 -5.42
N VAL A 249 -18.26 13.57 -5.79
CA VAL A 249 -19.22 14.62 -6.09
C VAL A 249 -19.64 15.36 -4.81
N PRO A 250 -20.02 16.65 -4.90
CA PRO A 250 -20.50 17.41 -3.75
C PRO A 250 -21.69 16.72 -3.06
N GLY A 251 -21.65 16.63 -1.73
CA GLY A 251 -22.67 16.04 -0.88
C GLY A 251 -22.54 14.53 -0.66
N SER A 252 -21.61 13.85 -1.35
CA SER A 252 -21.39 12.40 -1.23
C SER A 252 -21.08 11.98 0.20
N SER A 253 -20.26 12.77 0.90
CA SER A 253 -19.76 12.50 2.25
C SER A 253 -20.82 12.61 3.34
N SER A 254 -21.83 13.45 3.15
CA SER A 254 -22.90 13.70 4.13
C SER A 254 -24.14 12.83 3.94
N ALA A 255 -24.42 12.36 2.72
CA ALA A 255 -25.65 11.64 2.43
C ALA A 255 -25.77 10.32 3.24
N PRO A 256 -26.85 10.11 4.00
CA PRO A 256 -27.09 8.84 4.67
C PRO A 256 -27.20 7.68 3.68
N ALA A 257 -26.73 6.50 4.09
CA ALA A 257 -26.67 5.30 3.25
C ALA A 257 -28.04 4.88 2.68
N SER A 258 -29.10 5.03 3.48
CA SER A 258 -30.49 4.71 3.09
C SER A 258 -31.23 5.89 2.45
N SER A 259 -30.56 7.02 2.20
CA SER A 259 -31.22 8.21 1.63
C SER A 259 -31.47 8.06 0.13
N PRO A 260 -32.59 8.61 -0.40
CA PRO A 260 -32.81 8.71 -1.85
C PRO A 260 -31.71 9.50 -2.56
N THR A 261 -31.03 10.43 -1.87
CA THR A 261 -29.91 11.21 -2.41
C THR A 261 -28.73 10.31 -2.77
N LYS A 262 -28.40 9.31 -1.93
CA LYS A 262 -27.32 8.34 -2.22
C LYS A 262 -27.62 7.51 -3.47
N LEU A 263 -28.87 7.08 -3.63
CA LEU A 263 -29.29 6.38 -4.85
C LEU A 263 -29.21 7.27 -6.09
N ARG A 264 -29.64 8.54 -6.01
CA ARG A 264 -29.50 9.50 -7.11
C ARG A 264 -28.06 9.77 -7.49
N GLU A 265 -27.15 9.85 -6.51
CA GLU A 265 -25.72 9.94 -6.76
C GLU A 265 -25.21 8.73 -7.55
N CYS A 266 -25.55 7.52 -7.10
CA CYS A 266 -25.18 6.27 -7.79
C CYS A 266 -25.70 6.25 -9.24
N SER A 267 -26.95 6.65 -9.45
CA SER A 267 -27.57 6.71 -10.78
C SER A 267 -26.98 7.76 -11.72
N ARG A 268 -26.26 8.76 -11.20
CA ARG A 268 -25.59 9.82 -11.99
C ARG A 268 -24.09 9.59 -12.13
N THR A 269 -23.54 8.57 -11.49
CA THR A 269 -22.08 8.33 -11.47
C THR A 269 -21.53 8.00 -12.87
N GLY A 270 -22.32 7.38 -13.74
CA GLY A 270 -22.00 7.17 -15.16
C GLY A 270 -21.61 8.46 -15.88
N THR A 271 -22.44 9.50 -15.78
CA THR A 271 -22.18 10.80 -16.41
C THR A 271 -20.92 11.47 -15.86
N ILE A 272 -20.63 11.29 -14.57
CA ILE A 272 -19.41 11.82 -13.94
C ILE A 272 -18.17 11.08 -14.46
N ILE A 273 -18.21 9.75 -14.56
CA ILE A 273 -17.05 8.99 -15.06
C ILE A 273 -16.83 9.23 -16.56
N ARG A 274 -17.90 9.44 -17.36
CA ARG A 274 -17.80 9.93 -18.74
C ARG A 274 -17.03 11.26 -18.78
N THR A 275 -17.44 12.23 -17.97
CA THR A 275 -16.76 13.54 -17.90
C THR A 275 -15.27 13.37 -17.58
N CYS A 276 -14.93 12.49 -16.64
CA CYS A 276 -13.53 12.21 -16.30
C CYS A 276 -12.76 11.55 -17.45
N LEU A 277 -13.38 10.64 -18.21
CA LEU A 277 -12.77 10.00 -19.38
C LEU A 277 -12.52 11.01 -20.51
N GLU A 278 -13.53 11.83 -20.85
CA GLU A 278 -13.47 12.84 -21.91
C GLU A 278 -12.40 13.90 -21.61
N LYS A 279 -12.38 14.43 -20.39
CA LYS A 279 -11.43 15.46 -19.96
C LYS A 279 -10.10 14.90 -19.43
N ASP A 280 -9.92 13.58 -19.46
CA ASP A 280 -8.78 12.88 -18.86
C ASP A 280 -8.47 13.30 -17.41
N ILE A 281 -9.52 13.53 -16.60
CA ILE A 281 -9.39 13.89 -15.19
C ILE A 281 -8.95 12.64 -14.42
N ARG A 282 -7.77 12.73 -13.80
CA ARG A 282 -7.14 11.62 -13.07
C ARG A 282 -6.91 12.01 -11.62
N PRO A 283 -6.72 11.05 -10.70
CA PRO A 283 -6.32 11.36 -9.32
C PRO A 283 -5.11 12.29 -9.26
N SER A 284 -4.12 12.09 -10.13
CA SER A 284 -2.94 12.95 -10.24
C SER A 284 -3.20 14.43 -10.52
N SER A 285 -4.30 14.79 -11.19
CA SER A 285 -4.67 16.18 -11.50
C SER A 285 -5.51 16.82 -10.39
N LEU A 286 -6.09 16.02 -9.50
CA LEU A 286 -6.95 16.49 -8.40
C LEU A 286 -6.17 16.56 -7.06
N LEU A 287 -5.24 15.63 -6.86
CA LEU A 287 -4.44 15.51 -5.65
C LEU A 287 -3.19 16.38 -5.73
N THR A 288 -3.38 17.66 -5.43
CA THR A 288 -2.35 18.69 -5.42
C THR A 288 -2.06 19.14 -3.99
N ARG A 289 -0.99 19.90 -3.79
CA ARG A 289 -0.70 20.48 -2.47
C ARG A 289 -1.88 21.31 -1.95
N ALA A 290 -2.49 22.13 -2.82
CA ALA A 290 -3.63 22.97 -2.47
C ALA A 290 -4.87 22.15 -2.04
N SER A 291 -5.19 21.05 -2.74
CA SER A 291 -6.34 20.22 -2.33
C SER A 291 -6.08 19.47 -1.01
N PHE A 292 -4.83 19.07 -0.75
CA PHE A 292 -4.45 18.54 0.57
C PHE A 292 -4.52 19.60 1.67
N ASP A 293 -4.06 20.83 1.44
CA ASP A 293 -4.17 21.92 2.41
C ASP A 293 -5.65 22.24 2.72
N ASN A 294 -6.54 22.21 1.71
CA ASN A 294 -7.99 22.29 1.90
C ASN A 294 -8.52 21.15 2.77
N ALA A 295 -8.10 19.91 2.51
CA ALA A 295 -8.52 18.74 3.28
C ALA A 295 -8.07 18.82 4.75
N LEU A 296 -6.89 19.40 5.03
CA LEU A 296 -6.43 19.65 6.39
C LEU A 296 -7.33 20.67 7.11
N VAL A 297 -7.62 21.80 6.47
CA VAL A 297 -8.54 22.82 7.00
C VAL A 297 -9.90 22.21 7.30
N MET A 298 -10.47 21.46 6.36
CA MET A 298 -11.75 20.78 6.57
C MET A 298 -11.71 19.81 7.76
N THR A 299 -10.62 19.04 7.89
CA THR A 299 -10.44 18.11 9.02
C THR A 299 -10.49 18.83 10.36
N MET A 300 -9.85 20.01 10.48
CA MET A 300 -9.85 20.81 11.70
C MET A 300 -11.23 21.44 11.98
N ALA A 301 -11.83 22.05 10.95
CA ALA A 301 -13.11 22.74 11.08
C ALA A 301 -14.22 21.81 11.59
N VAL A 302 -14.27 20.57 11.08
CA VAL A 302 -15.34 19.62 11.38
C VAL A 302 -15.06 18.68 12.55
N GLY A 303 -13.91 18.80 13.24
CA GLY A 303 -13.63 17.94 14.38
C GLY A 303 -13.16 16.52 14.03
N GLY A 304 -12.51 16.35 12.86
CA GLY A 304 -12.15 15.06 12.27
C GLY A 304 -11.34 14.10 13.15
N SER A 305 -11.34 12.82 12.80
CA SER A 305 -10.61 11.77 13.53
C SER A 305 -9.09 11.98 13.47
N THR A 306 -8.37 11.65 14.54
CA THR A 306 -6.89 11.62 14.55
C THR A 306 -6.34 10.59 13.55
N ASN A 307 -7.11 9.54 13.22
CA ASN A 307 -6.76 8.61 12.15
C ASN A 307 -6.66 9.31 10.77
N ALA A 308 -7.30 10.47 10.59
CA ALA A 308 -7.15 11.26 9.37
C ALA A 308 -5.69 11.65 9.14
N VAL A 309 -4.91 11.93 10.19
CA VAL A 309 -3.47 12.24 10.08
C VAL A 309 -2.73 11.10 9.37
N LEU A 310 -2.92 9.87 9.85
CA LEU A 310 -2.27 8.68 9.28
C LEU A 310 -2.67 8.45 7.82
N HIS A 311 -3.96 8.61 7.52
CA HIS A 311 -4.52 8.29 6.21
C HIS A 311 -4.23 9.37 5.16
N VAL A 312 -4.34 10.64 5.52
CA VAL A 312 -4.02 11.76 4.65
C VAL A 312 -2.53 11.76 4.31
N LEU A 313 -1.63 11.52 5.27
CA LEU A 313 -0.21 11.35 4.99
C LEU A 313 0.06 10.16 4.05
N ALA A 314 -0.61 9.03 4.25
CA ALA A 314 -0.47 7.88 3.36
C ALA A 314 -0.97 8.17 1.94
N MET A 315 -2.10 8.87 1.79
CA MET A 315 -2.62 9.29 0.49
C MET A 315 -1.71 10.31 -0.19
N ALA A 316 -1.24 11.33 0.53
CA ALA A 316 -0.28 12.33 0.02
C ALA A 316 1.01 11.66 -0.44
N LYS A 317 1.57 10.75 0.37
CA LYS A 317 2.77 9.99 -0.01
C LYS A 317 2.55 9.14 -1.25
N THR A 318 1.40 8.47 -1.35
CA THR A 318 1.03 7.66 -2.52
C THR A 318 0.86 8.53 -3.76
N ALA A 319 0.32 9.74 -3.60
CA ALA A 319 0.18 10.74 -4.65
C ALA A 319 1.48 11.50 -4.94
N ASN A 320 2.58 11.21 -4.24
CA ASN A 320 3.83 11.96 -4.34
C ASN A 320 3.64 13.48 -4.13
N VAL A 321 2.83 13.85 -3.14
CA VAL A 321 2.66 15.22 -2.63
C VAL A 321 3.40 15.32 -1.31
N ASP A 322 4.22 16.36 -1.15
CA ASP A 322 4.94 16.59 0.10
C ASP A 322 3.97 17.08 1.18
N LEU A 323 3.83 16.28 2.23
CA LEU A 323 2.98 16.53 3.39
C LEU A 323 3.58 15.83 4.61
N THR A 324 3.60 16.54 5.73
CA THR A 324 4.28 16.23 6.97
C THR A 324 3.36 16.45 8.16
N LEU A 325 3.76 16.01 9.36
CA LEU A 325 3.01 16.31 10.58
C LEU A 325 2.92 17.81 10.85
N ASP A 326 3.96 18.58 10.52
CA ASP A 326 3.99 20.01 10.79
C ASP A 326 2.95 20.77 9.95
N ASP A 327 2.54 20.23 8.80
CA ASP A 327 1.43 20.77 8.00
C ASP A 327 0.09 20.68 8.74
N PHE A 328 -0.14 19.59 9.49
CA PHE A 328 -1.34 19.46 10.33
C PHE A 328 -1.32 20.49 11.45
N GLN A 329 -0.17 20.71 12.10
CA GLN A 329 -0.08 21.72 13.14
C GLN A 329 -0.35 23.13 12.60
N ARG A 330 0.21 23.47 11.43
CA ARG A 330 -0.08 24.77 10.79
C ARG A 330 -1.55 24.92 10.43
N ALA A 331 -2.19 23.86 9.93
CA ALA A 331 -3.63 23.87 9.65
C ALA A 331 -4.46 24.02 10.93
N SER A 332 -4.08 23.34 12.01
CA SER A 332 -4.73 23.45 13.32
C SER A 332 -4.65 24.86 13.87
N ASN A 333 -3.46 25.48 13.85
CA ASN A 333 -3.25 26.83 14.37
C ASN A 333 -4.11 27.91 13.68
N LYS A 334 -4.41 27.74 12.39
CA LYS A 334 -5.13 28.74 11.59
C LYS A 334 -6.63 28.49 11.45
N THR A 335 -7.12 27.31 11.85
CA THR A 335 -8.49 26.89 11.53
C THR A 335 -9.29 26.68 12.82
N PRO A 336 -10.39 27.42 13.03
CA PRO A 336 -11.23 27.21 14.19
C PRO A 336 -11.99 25.88 14.10
N PHE A 337 -12.15 25.20 15.23
CA PHE A 337 -13.01 24.02 15.34
C PHE A 337 -14.47 24.47 15.56
N ILE A 338 -15.35 24.19 14.59
CA ILE A 338 -16.72 24.76 14.55
C ILE A 338 -17.84 23.72 14.59
N ALA A 339 -17.58 22.45 14.25
CA ALA A 339 -18.64 21.45 14.21
C ALA A 339 -18.93 20.83 15.59
N ASN A 340 -20.15 21.01 16.09
CA ASN A 340 -20.65 20.42 17.33
C ASN A 340 -21.10 18.96 17.11
N MET A 341 -20.21 18.15 16.55
CA MET A 341 -20.51 16.77 16.17
C MET A 341 -19.87 15.75 17.10
N ALA A 342 -20.59 14.66 17.36
CA ALA A 342 -20.07 13.50 18.06
C ALA A 342 -18.77 13.01 17.39
N PRO A 343 -17.76 12.58 18.15
CA PRO A 343 -17.79 12.35 19.60
C PRO A 343 -17.52 13.59 20.47
N SER A 344 -17.10 14.71 19.89
CA SER A 344 -16.72 15.92 20.65
C SER A 344 -17.91 16.82 21.02
N GLY A 345 -18.98 16.71 20.22
CA GLY A 345 -20.22 17.45 20.34
C GLY A 345 -21.45 16.55 20.35
N LYS A 346 -22.61 17.14 20.07
CA LYS A 346 -23.94 16.52 20.26
C LYS A 346 -24.49 15.84 19.00
N TYR A 347 -24.20 16.40 17.82
CA TYR A 347 -24.88 16.06 16.57
C TYR A 347 -24.15 14.97 15.76
N MET A 348 -24.86 14.30 14.87
CA MET A 348 -24.35 13.28 13.95
C MET A 348 -24.25 13.82 12.52
N MET A 349 -23.67 13.04 11.61
CA MET A 349 -23.55 13.43 10.19
C MET A 349 -24.91 13.60 9.52
N GLU A 350 -25.95 12.87 9.95
CA GLU A 350 -27.31 13.07 9.43
C GLU A 350 -27.88 14.45 9.77
N ASP A 351 -27.60 14.98 10.96
CA ASP A 351 -28.02 16.33 11.34
C ASP A 351 -27.32 17.39 10.47
N LEU A 352 -26.03 17.17 10.15
CA LEU A 352 -25.30 18.04 9.22
C LEU A 352 -25.87 17.96 7.80
N TYR A 353 -26.22 16.76 7.35
CA TYR A 353 -26.87 16.55 6.05
C TYR A 353 -28.18 17.35 5.93
N ASP A 354 -29.01 17.34 6.97
CA ASP A 354 -30.32 18.02 6.98
C ASP A 354 -30.20 19.54 6.89
N ILE A 355 -29.07 20.13 7.29
CA ILE A 355 -28.82 21.57 7.22
C ILE A 355 -27.93 22.00 6.03
N GLY A 356 -27.69 21.10 5.07
CA GLY A 356 -26.99 21.40 3.82
C GLY A 356 -25.65 20.66 3.62
N GLY A 357 -25.24 19.83 4.56
CA GLY A 357 -24.10 18.92 4.42
C GLY A 357 -22.74 19.60 4.32
N ILE A 358 -21.74 18.78 3.96
CA ILE A 358 -20.34 19.23 3.78
C ILE A 358 -20.18 20.35 2.73
N PRO A 359 -20.90 20.37 1.60
CA PRO A 359 -20.83 21.49 0.64
C PRO A 359 -21.15 22.85 1.25
N SER A 360 -22.13 22.92 2.15
CA SER A 360 -22.50 24.18 2.81
C SER A 360 -21.41 24.66 3.79
N VAL A 361 -20.70 23.72 4.43
CA VAL A 361 -19.52 24.02 5.25
C VAL A 361 -18.36 24.50 4.39
N MET A 362 -18.09 23.82 3.26
CA MET A 362 -17.07 24.27 2.30
C MET A 362 -17.38 25.66 1.77
N LYS A 363 -18.66 25.99 1.50
CA LYS A 363 -19.10 27.31 1.05
C LYS A 363 -18.80 28.40 2.09
N LEU A 364 -19.08 28.14 3.37
CA LEU A 364 -18.71 29.03 4.47
C LEU A 364 -17.19 29.28 4.52
N LEU A 365 -16.39 28.22 4.43
CA LEU A 365 -14.94 28.32 4.60
C LEU A 365 -14.22 28.92 3.37
N VAL A 366 -14.76 28.71 2.15
CA VAL A 366 -14.30 29.41 0.93
C VAL A 366 -14.61 30.90 1.04
N ALA A 367 -15.83 31.27 1.47
CA ALA A 367 -16.20 32.67 1.66
C ALA A 367 -15.33 33.38 2.72
N ALA A 368 -14.88 32.64 3.74
CA ALA A 368 -13.96 33.13 4.77
C ALA A 368 -12.48 33.14 4.34
N GLY A 369 -12.15 32.68 3.14
CA GLY A 369 -10.76 32.59 2.66
C GLY A 369 -9.91 31.52 3.36
N LEU A 370 -10.54 30.57 4.06
CA LEU A 370 -9.85 29.46 4.72
C LEU A 370 -9.63 28.27 3.78
N LEU A 371 -10.51 28.09 2.78
CA LEU A 371 -10.36 27.11 1.70
C LEU A 371 -10.10 27.80 0.36
N ASP A 372 -9.21 27.20 -0.44
CA ASP A 372 -9.00 27.56 -1.83
C ASP A 372 -10.08 26.97 -2.72
N GLY A 373 -10.98 27.82 -3.21
CA GLY A 373 -12.08 27.42 -4.10
C GLY A 373 -11.66 27.02 -5.52
N SER A 374 -10.41 27.27 -5.93
CA SER A 374 -9.94 27.04 -7.30
C SER A 374 -9.58 25.58 -7.61
N THR A 375 -9.51 24.71 -6.60
CA THR A 375 -9.12 23.31 -6.77
C THR A 375 -10.12 22.55 -7.63
N MET A 376 -9.64 21.81 -8.64
CA MET A 376 -10.47 21.00 -9.54
C MET A 376 -11.08 19.78 -8.85
N THR A 377 -12.23 19.30 -9.36
CA THR A 377 -12.88 18.07 -8.87
C THR A 377 -13.25 17.12 -10.03
N VAL A 378 -13.72 15.91 -9.68
CA VAL A 378 -14.23 14.89 -10.63
C VAL A 378 -15.41 15.37 -11.47
N THR A 379 -16.09 16.47 -11.11
CA THR A 379 -17.16 17.04 -11.95
C THR A 379 -16.60 17.82 -13.15
N GLY A 380 -15.28 18.01 -13.21
CA GLY A 380 -14.62 18.85 -14.22
C GLY A 380 -14.86 20.33 -14.02
N LYS A 381 -15.26 20.73 -12.80
CA LYS A 381 -15.39 22.10 -12.30
C LYS A 381 -14.50 22.29 -11.07
N THR A 382 -14.24 23.54 -10.72
CA THR A 382 -13.58 23.93 -9.46
C THR A 382 -14.47 23.67 -8.25
N LEU A 383 -13.89 23.65 -7.05
CA LEU A 383 -14.62 23.49 -5.79
C LEU A 383 -15.65 24.62 -5.60
N ALA A 384 -15.29 25.87 -5.90
CA ALA A 384 -16.17 27.03 -5.80
C ALA A 384 -17.40 26.93 -6.73
N GLU A 385 -17.18 26.58 -8.00
CA GLU A 385 -18.28 26.38 -8.96
C GLU A 385 -19.23 25.26 -8.55
N ASN A 386 -18.71 24.22 -7.90
CA ASN A 386 -19.52 23.08 -7.45
C ASN A 386 -20.40 23.42 -6.24
N ILE A 387 -19.93 24.27 -5.33
CA ILE A 387 -20.65 24.64 -4.10
C ILE A 387 -21.50 25.90 -4.26
N GLU A 388 -21.36 26.65 -5.35
CA GLU A 388 -22.11 27.89 -5.60
C GLU A 388 -23.62 27.69 -5.45
N SER A 389 -24.17 26.64 -6.06
CA SER A 389 -25.61 26.33 -6.04
C SER A 389 -26.09 25.68 -4.73
N TRP A 390 -25.18 25.33 -3.81
CA TRP A 390 -25.58 24.75 -2.53
C TRP A 390 -26.09 25.84 -1.58
N PRO A 391 -27.07 25.52 -0.71
CA PRO A 391 -27.56 26.49 0.26
C PRO A 391 -26.45 26.94 1.20
N SER A 392 -26.57 28.16 1.73
CA SER A 392 -25.82 28.53 2.93
C SER A 392 -26.41 27.78 4.13
N LEU A 393 -25.61 27.61 5.19
CA LEU A 393 -26.10 27.03 6.43
C LEU A 393 -27.30 27.86 6.96
N PRO A 394 -28.42 27.22 7.36
CA PRO A 394 -29.59 27.92 7.90
C PRO A 394 -29.25 28.80 9.10
N GLN A 395 -29.93 29.92 9.26
CA GLN A 395 -29.75 30.78 10.43
C GLN A 395 -30.21 30.04 11.71
N GLY A 396 -29.41 30.13 12.78
CA GLY A 396 -29.78 29.59 14.09
C GLY A 396 -29.58 28.08 14.27
N GLN A 397 -29.12 27.34 13.25
CA GLN A 397 -28.71 25.94 13.44
C GLN A 397 -27.52 25.84 14.41
N GLU A 398 -27.45 24.76 15.18
CA GLU A 398 -26.48 24.56 16.26
C GLU A 398 -25.38 23.52 15.95
N VAL A 399 -25.43 22.91 14.75
CA VAL A 399 -24.51 21.85 14.32
C VAL A 399 -23.14 22.42 13.95
N ILE A 400 -23.12 23.54 13.20
CA ILE A 400 -21.92 24.25 12.79
C ILE A 400 -21.93 25.64 13.43
N ARG A 401 -21.01 25.90 14.36
CA ARG A 401 -20.86 27.21 14.99
C ARG A 401 -20.36 28.26 13.99
N SER A 402 -20.62 29.53 14.26
CA SER A 402 -20.03 30.63 13.49
C SER A 402 -18.52 30.72 13.73
N LEU A 403 -17.80 31.32 12.78
CA LEU A 403 -16.35 31.53 12.89
C LEU A 403 -15.99 32.49 14.03
N ASP A 404 -16.89 33.39 14.41
CA ASP A 404 -16.70 34.33 15.54
C ASP A 404 -17.03 33.72 16.92
N ASN A 405 -17.72 32.58 16.94
CA ASN A 405 -18.05 31.84 18.17
C ASN A 405 -17.75 30.34 18.02
N PRO A 406 -16.48 29.98 17.71
CA PRO A 406 -16.12 28.60 17.46
C PRO A 406 -16.09 27.82 18.79
N ILE A 407 -16.07 26.49 18.70
CA ILE A 407 -15.89 25.63 19.87
C ILE A 407 -14.49 25.79 20.45
N LYS A 408 -13.48 25.89 19.56
CA LYS A 408 -12.09 26.22 19.89
C LYS A 408 -11.53 27.11 18.77
N ALA A 409 -10.77 28.14 19.15
CA ALA A 409 -10.19 29.10 18.20
C ALA A 409 -9.16 28.46 17.26
N SER A 410 -8.51 27.38 17.69
CA SER A 410 -7.68 26.51 16.86
C SER A 410 -8.36 25.15 16.62
N GLY A 411 -7.75 24.33 15.78
CA GLY A 411 -8.18 22.96 15.52
C GLY A 411 -8.03 22.10 16.77
N HIS A 412 -8.73 20.96 16.77
CA HIS A 412 -8.69 20.00 17.87
C HIS A 412 -7.55 18.97 17.74
N ILE A 413 -6.88 18.87 16.59
CA ILE A 413 -5.72 17.97 16.42
C ILE A 413 -4.45 18.75 16.74
N GLU A 414 -3.69 18.25 17.70
CA GLU A 414 -2.39 18.81 18.07
C GLU A 414 -1.29 17.79 17.82
N ILE A 415 -0.17 18.24 17.26
CA ILE A 415 1.03 17.46 17.03
C ILE A 415 2.00 17.71 18.18
N LEU A 416 2.14 16.71 19.06
CA LEU A 416 3.01 16.81 20.22
C LEU A 416 4.40 16.25 19.92
N ARG A 417 5.45 16.87 20.46
CA ARG A 417 6.84 16.38 20.43
C ARG A 417 7.43 16.39 21.84
N GLY A 418 8.60 15.81 22.03
CA GLY A 418 9.27 15.81 23.33
C GLY A 418 10.08 14.55 23.55
N ASN A 419 10.62 14.37 24.75
CA ASN A 419 11.48 13.22 25.03
C ASN A 419 10.72 11.87 24.93
N ILE A 420 9.40 11.84 25.10
CA ILE A 420 8.57 10.64 24.91
C ILE A 420 8.34 10.36 23.41
N ALA A 421 8.11 11.40 22.62
CA ALA A 421 7.70 11.31 21.21
C ALA A 421 8.59 12.16 20.29
N PRO A 422 9.88 11.83 20.12
CA PRO A 422 10.80 12.64 19.32
C PRO A 422 10.41 12.69 17.84
N GLY A 423 9.80 11.63 17.31
CA GLY A 423 9.25 11.60 15.94
C GLY A 423 7.90 12.31 15.80
N GLY A 424 7.26 12.66 16.91
CA GLY A 424 5.92 13.24 16.99
C GLY A 424 4.88 12.26 17.52
N ALA A 425 3.77 12.82 17.98
CA ALA A 425 2.56 12.12 18.40
C ALA A 425 1.34 12.97 18.02
N VAL A 426 0.16 12.34 17.98
CA VAL A 426 -1.09 13.01 17.60
C VAL A 426 -2.03 12.99 18.79
N ALA A 427 -2.46 14.17 19.23
CA ALA A 427 -3.44 14.34 20.29
C ALA A 427 -4.74 14.93 19.76
N LYS A 428 -5.85 14.57 20.41
CA LYS A 428 -7.15 15.23 20.22
C LYS A 428 -7.43 16.08 21.45
N ILE A 429 -7.36 17.40 21.30
CA ILE A 429 -7.50 18.41 22.34
C ILE A 429 -8.62 19.38 21.93
N THR A 430 -9.82 19.08 22.40
CA THR A 430 -11.05 19.85 22.15
C THR A 430 -11.12 21.16 22.94
N GLY A 431 -10.30 21.31 23.98
CA GLY A 431 -10.27 22.46 24.88
C GLY A 431 -11.14 22.30 26.13
N LYS A 432 -12.02 21.30 26.19
CA LYS A 432 -12.84 20.99 27.38
C LYS A 432 -12.03 20.42 28.52
N GLU A 433 -10.97 19.69 28.19
CA GLU A 433 -10.04 19.05 29.14
C GLU A 433 -8.97 20.00 29.71
N GLY A 434 -8.90 21.26 29.24
CA GLY A 434 -7.82 22.20 29.57
C GLY A 434 -6.66 22.14 28.59
N SER A 435 -5.57 22.86 28.88
CA SER A 435 -4.40 22.98 27.99
C SER A 435 -3.19 22.17 28.47
N ARG A 436 -3.19 21.68 29.70
CA ARG A 436 -2.08 20.88 30.27
C ARG A 436 -2.57 19.80 31.22
N PHE A 437 -1.92 18.64 31.18
CA PHE A 437 -2.13 17.51 32.10
C PHE A 437 -0.79 17.00 32.64
N VAL A 438 -0.71 16.79 33.95
CA VAL A 438 0.46 16.19 34.62
C VAL A 438 -0.01 15.08 35.54
N GLY A 439 0.58 13.90 35.41
CA GLY A 439 0.21 12.74 36.23
C GLY A 439 1.31 11.67 36.28
N LYS A 440 1.17 10.75 37.22
CA LYS A 440 2.07 9.59 37.35
C LYS A 440 1.75 8.55 36.28
N ALA A 441 2.77 7.95 35.69
CA ALA A 441 2.62 6.90 34.71
C ALA A 441 2.11 5.60 35.37
N MET A 442 1.14 4.96 34.72
CA MET A 442 0.74 3.58 34.99
C MET A 442 0.85 2.80 33.68
N VAL A 443 1.75 1.83 33.62
CA VAL A 443 2.28 1.27 32.37
C VAL A 443 1.71 -0.10 32.07
N PHE A 444 1.19 -0.25 30.85
CA PHE A 444 0.60 -1.48 30.33
C PHE A 444 1.27 -1.87 29.01
N ASN A 445 1.71 -3.12 28.92
CA ASN A 445 2.35 -3.64 27.70
C ASN A 445 1.37 -4.07 26.60
N LYS A 446 0.05 -4.01 26.86
CA LYS A 446 -1.07 -4.30 25.94
C LYS A 446 -2.37 -3.69 26.46
N GLU A 447 -3.30 -3.35 25.56
CA GLU A 447 -4.63 -2.84 25.93
C GLU A 447 -5.38 -3.81 26.83
N GLY A 448 -5.28 -5.11 26.58
CA GLY A 448 -5.96 -6.13 27.39
C GLY A 448 -5.65 -6.05 28.88
N PHE A 449 -4.40 -5.71 29.24
CA PHE A 449 -4.01 -5.53 30.64
C PHE A 449 -4.61 -4.27 31.26
N LEU A 450 -4.70 -3.18 30.49
CA LEU A 450 -5.40 -1.99 30.92
C LEU A 450 -6.90 -2.27 31.13
N CYS A 451 -7.55 -2.96 30.20
CA CYS A 451 -8.94 -3.36 30.36
C CYS A 451 -9.15 -4.19 31.64
N THR A 452 -8.26 -5.16 31.92
CA THR A 452 -8.33 -5.94 33.17
C THR A 452 -8.16 -5.05 34.41
N ALA A 453 -7.26 -4.06 34.38
CA ALA A 453 -7.07 -3.15 35.51
C ALA A 453 -8.30 -2.25 35.73
N LEU A 454 -8.92 -1.74 34.65
CA LEU A 454 -10.17 -0.97 34.71
C LEU A 454 -11.33 -1.82 35.24
N ASP A 455 -11.50 -3.04 34.73
CA ASP A 455 -12.54 -3.97 35.15
C ASP A 455 -12.38 -4.38 36.64
N GLN A 456 -11.16 -4.29 37.19
CA GLN A 456 -10.85 -4.55 38.60
C GLN A 456 -10.87 -3.30 39.49
N GLY A 457 -11.19 -2.13 38.95
CA GLY A 457 -11.19 -0.86 39.70
C GLY A 457 -9.82 -0.45 40.22
N LYS A 458 -8.72 -0.84 39.55
CA LYS A 458 -7.35 -0.54 39.97
C LYS A 458 -6.84 0.84 39.56
N VAL A 459 -7.56 1.54 38.68
CA VAL A 459 -7.23 2.91 38.26
C VAL A 459 -7.85 3.88 39.27
N PRO A 460 -7.07 4.75 39.92
CA PRO A 460 -7.59 5.66 40.95
C PRO A 460 -8.47 6.76 40.34
N HIS A 461 -9.42 7.25 41.14
CA HIS A 461 -10.32 8.37 40.78
C HIS A 461 -9.86 9.71 41.39
N ASP A 462 -8.96 9.67 42.36
CA ASP A 462 -8.54 10.79 43.21
C ASP A 462 -7.13 11.31 42.89
N GLU A 463 -6.36 10.63 42.03
CA GLU A 463 -5.02 11.01 41.62
C GLU A 463 -4.91 11.23 40.11
N ASN A 464 -4.14 12.23 39.66
CA ASN A 464 -3.87 12.37 38.22
C ASN A 464 -2.95 11.25 37.72
N VAL A 465 -3.46 10.44 36.79
CA VAL A 465 -2.72 9.28 36.23
C VAL A 465 -2.62 9.38 34.71
N VAL A 466 -1.43 9.08 34.19
CA VAL A 466 -1.19 8.88 32.75
C VAL A 466 -1.09 7.39 32.48
N LEU A 467 -2.14 6.82 31.90
CA LEU A 467 -2.18 5.43 31.46
C LEU A 467 -1.35 5.28 30.18
N VAL A 468 -0.26 4.54 30.27
CA VAL A 468 0.67 4.30 29.16
C VAL A 468 0.41 2.92 28.58
N VAL A 469 -0.16 2.83 27.38
CA VAL A 469 -0.35 1.55 26.68
C VAL A 469 0.66 1.45 25.55
N ARG A 470 1.64 0.56 25.68
CA ARG A 470 2.73 0.40 24.70
C ARG A 470 2.69 -0.95 24.00
N TYR A 471 3.49 -1.08 22.93
CA TYR A 471 3.49 -2.24 22.04
C TYR A 471 2.17 -2.43 21.31
N GLU A 472 1.45 -1.34 21.03
CA GLU A 472 0.25 -1.34 20.19
C GLU A 472 0.50 -0.60 18.87
N GLY A 473 1.76 -0.29 18.56
CA GLY A 473 2.18 0.29 17.29
C GLY A 473 2.09 -0.65 16.08
N PRO A 474 2.50 -0.20 14.88
CA PRO A 474 2.45 -1.02 13.66
C PRO A 474 3.16 -2.37 13.76
N LYS A 475 4.29 -2.47 14.46
CA LYS A 475 5.01 -3.73 14.68
C LYS A 475 4.69 -4.37 16.02
N GLY A 476 4.50 -3.56 17.07
CA GLY A 476 4.21 -4.06 18.42
C GLY A 476 2.84 -4.73 18.55
N GLY A 477 1.81 -4.14 17.93
CA GLY A 477 0.43 -4.62 17.95
C GLY A 477 0.32 -6.09 17.56
N PRO A 478 0.70 -6.46 16.31
CA PRO A 478 1.00 -5.65 15.13
C PRO A 478 -0.24 -5.09 14.41
N GLY A 479 -0.04 -4.21 13.44
CA GLY A 479 -1.12 -3.60 12.65
C GLY A 479 -1.77 -2.39 13.32
N MET A 480 -1.16 -1.85 14.37
CA MET A 480 -1.58 -0.63 15.05
C MET A 480 -3.08 -0.63 15.42
N PRO A 481 -3.54 -1.55 16.28
CA PRO A 481 -4.95 -1.68 16.64
C PRO A 481 -5.52 -0.39 17.24
N GLU A 482 -6.83 -0.24 17.10
CA GLU A 482 -7.58 0.89 17.65
C GLU A 482 -8.20 0.49 18.97
N GLN A 483 -7.80 1.16 20.04
CA GLN A 483 -8.16 0.84 21.42
C GLN A 483 -9.48 1.53 21.78
N LEU A 484 -10.60 0.87 21.48
CA LEU A 484 -11.96 1.37 21.77
C LEU A 484 -12.40 1.02 23.20
N ARG A 485 -12.05 -0.17 23.69
CA ARG A 485 -12.60 -0.73 24.94
C ARG A 485 -12.21 0.06 26.17
N ALA A 486 -10.91 0.35 26.31
CA ALA A 486 -10.41 1.14 27.43
C ALA A 486 -11.00 2.56 27.42
N SER A 487 -11.02 3.19 26.25
CA SER A 487 -11.51 4.57 26.08
C SER A 487 -13.00 4.72 26.44
N GLY A 488 -13.85 3.77 26.02
CA GLY A 488 -15.27 3.77 26.37
C GLY A 488 -15.52 3.46 27.84
N THR A 489 -14.72 2.57 28.43
CA THR A 489 -14.84 2.18 29.85
C THR A 489 -14.49 3.35 30.77
N LEU A 490 -13.43 4.11 30.45
CA LEU A 490 -13.06 5.32 31.19
C LEU A 490 -14.16 6.38 31.15
N LYS A 491 -14.77 6.61 29.98
CA LYS A 491 -15.89 7.55 29.84
C LYS A 491 -17.13 7.08 30.62
N GLY A 492 -17.51 5.82 30.44
CA GLY A 492 -18.65 5.22 31.15
C GLY A 492 -18.47 5.20 32.68
N GLY A 493 -17.23 5.10 33.14
CA GLY A 493 -16.86 5.16 34.56
C GLY A 493 -16.64 6.55 35.13
N GLY A 494 -16.80 7.62 34.34
CA GLY A 494 -16.71 8.99 34.86
C GLY A 494 -15.29 9.44 35.25
N TYR A 495 -14.25 8.85 34.68
CA TYR A 495 -12.87 9.29 34.93
C TYR A 495 -12.62 10.67 34.29
N THR A 496 -12.12 11.61 35.10
CA THR A 496 -11.75 12.98 34.66
C THR A 496 -10.28 13.32 34.98
N ASN A 497 -9.67 12.53 35.87
CA ASN A 497 -8.30 12.62 36.38
C ASN A 497 -7.30 11.75 35.60
N VAL A 498 -7.66 11.30 34.39
CA VAL A 498 -6.87 10.29 33.64
C VAL A 498 -6.56 10.76 32.23
N SER A 499 -5.32 10.55 31.80
CA SER A 499 -4.87 10.69 30.41
C SER A 499 -4.43 9.34 29.85
N LEU A 500 -4.55 9.17 28.53
CA LEU A 500 -4.13 7.98 27.79
C LEU A 500 -3.04 8.33 26.79
N ILE A 501 -1.94 7.58 26.82
CA ILE A 501 -0.88 7.68 25.80
C ILE A 501 -0.53 6.31 25.21
N THR A 502 -0.33 6.25 23.89
CA THR A 502 0.01 5.00 23.21
C THR A 502 0.84 5.18 21.93
N ASP A 503 1.63 4.16 21.59
CA ASP A 503 2.23 3.99 20.26
C ASP A 503 1.24 3.42 19.23
N GLY A 504 0.06 2.96 19.67
CA GLY A 504 -1.09 2.57 18.84
C GLY A 504 -2.04 3.71 18.48
N ARG A 505 -3.34 3.40 18.37
CA ARG A 505 -4.40 4.38 18.05
C ARG A 505 -5.53 4.29 19.07
N TYR A 506 -6.13 5.42 19.41
CA TYR A 506 -7.37 5.47 20.19
C TYR A 506 -8.54 5.85 19.29
N SER A 507 -9.69 5.25 19.56
CA SER A 507 -10.94 5.68 18.94
C SER A 507 -11.35 7.04 19.53
N GLY A 508 -11.93 7.93 18.74
CA GLY A 508 -12.29 9.28 19.21
C GLY A 508 -13.37 9.36 20.30
N ALA A 509 -13.83 8.25 20.87
CA ALA A 509 -14.99 8.12 21.76
C ALA A 509 -14.83 8.75 23.16
N SER A 510 -13.63 9.16 23.53
CA SER A 510 -13.23 9.40 24.92
C SER A 510 -13.06 10.88 25.27
N HIS A 511 -13.03 11.17 26.58
CA HIS A 511 -12.88 12.49 27.16
C HIS A 511 -11.50 12.60 27.81
N GLY A 512 -10.86 13.78 27.76
CA GLY A 512 -9.53 14.01 28.34
C GLY A 512 -8.38 14.06 27.32
N PHE A 513 -7.15 14.13 27.84
CA PHE A 513 -5.92 14.15 27.04
C PHE A 513 -5.60 12.77 26.49
N ILE A 514 -5.71 12.60 25.18
CA ILE A 514 -5.53 11.32 24.51
C ILE A 514 -4.53 11.48 23.39
N VAL A 515 -3.40 10.81 23.56
CA VAL A 515 -2.25 10.89 22.67
C VAL A 515 -2.01 9.53 22.05
N GLY A 516 -2.16 9.45 20.74
CA GLY A 516 -1.83 8.26 19.96
C GLY A 516 -0.63 8.51 19.06
N HIS A 517 -0.27 7.48 18.30
CA HIS A 517 0.73 7.58 17.24
C HIS A 517 2.10 8.04 17.76
N ILE A 518 2.49 7.69 18.99
CA ILE A 518 3.80 8.04 19.51
C ILE A 518 4.90 7.38 18.68
N VAL A 519 5.79 8.21 18.11
CA VAL A 519 6.92 7.78 17.27
C VAL A 519 8.25 8.14 17.94
N PRO A 520 9.22 7.20 17.98
CA PRO A 520 9.14 5.80 17.55
C PRO A 520 8.25 4.92 18.45
N GLU A 521 7.66 3.86 17.88
CA GLU A 521 6.88 2.89 18.64
C GLU A 521 7.75 2.09 19.64
N ALA A 522 7.15 1.52 20.67
CA ALA A 522 7.87 0.80 21.72
C ALA A 522 8.62 -0.43 21.16
N ALA A 523 8.02 -1.15 20.20
CA ALA A 523 8.62 -2.33 19.59
C ALA A 523 9.91 -2.03 18.79
N LEU A 524 10.20 -0.75 18.53
CA LEU A 524 11.43 -0.29 17.87
C LEU A 524 12.39 0.43 18.81
N GLY A 525 12.16 0.36 20.13
CA GLY A 525 13.00 1.02 21.12
C GLY A 525 12.79 2.53 21.15
N GLY A 526 11.57 3.00 20.86
CA GLY A 526 11.20 4.39 21.14
C GLY A 526 11.16 4.68 22.64
N PRO A 527 11.29 5.94 23.09
CA PRO A 527 11.31 6.28 24.52
C PRO A 527 10.11 5.78 25.34
N ILE A 528 8.93 5.66 24.72
CA ILE A 528 7.74 5.02 25.34
C ILE A 528 7.99 3.58 25.82
N ALA A 529 8.97 2.86 25.23
CA ALA A 529 9.34 1.50 25.62
C ALA A 529 9.97 1.38 27.02
N VAL A 530 10.45 2.50 27.57
CA VAL A 530 11.22 2.53 28.83
C VAL A 530 10.61 3.40 29.92
N ILE A 531 9.39 3.89 29.69
CA ILE A 531 8.56 4.47 30.76
C ILE A 531 8.30 3.38 31.81
N GLN A 532 8.43 3.76 33.08
CA GLN A 532 8.21 2.93 34.26
C GLN A 532 7.03 3.46 35.07
N ASP A 533 6.39 2.60 35.86
CA ASP A 533 5.34 3.02 36.79
C ASP A 533 5.88 4.10 37.75
N GLY A 534 5.11 5.17 37.93
CA GLY A 534 5.48 6.29 38.79
C GLY A 534 6.28 7.42 38.12
N ASP A 535 6.80 7.24 36.91
CA ASP A 535 7.41 8.34 36.13
C ASP A 535 6.38 9.48 35.97
N VAL A 536 6.79 10.73 36.18
CA VAL A 536 5.87 11.88 36.03
C VAL A 536 5.86 12.35 34.58
N ILE A 537 4.68 12.30 33.96
CA ILE A 537 4.48 12.69 32.56
C ILE A 537 3.70 13.99 32.49
N SER A 538 4.16 14.92 31.65
CA SER A 538 3.49 16.17 31.29
C SER A 538 3.04 16.12 29.83
N ILE A 539 1.80 16.49 29.58
CA ILE A 539 1.21 16.69 28.25
C ILE A 539 0.75 18.13 28.20
N ASP A 540 1.31 18.91 27.28
CA ASP A 540 1.12 20.35 27.21
C ASP A 540 0.76 20.76 25.78
N ALA A 541 -0.47 21.25 25.61
CA ALA A 541 -1.05 21.66 24.34
C ALA A 541 -0.69 23.10 23.94
N GLU A 542 -0.13 23.89 24.86
CA GLU A 542 0.29 25.28 24.56
C GLU A 542 1.67 25.28 23.93
N THR A 543 2.55 24.42 24.46
CA THR A 543 3.92 24.24 23.98
C THR A 543 4.05 23.08 22.99
N ASN A 544 2.97 22.32 22.76
CA ASN A 544 2.94 21.10 21.96
C ASN A 544 3.96 20.05 22.40
N ARG A 545 4.06 19.85 23.73
CA ARG A 545 5.05 18.95 24.35
C ARG A 545 4.44 17.74 25.06
N ILE A 546 5.15 16.62 24.99
CA ILE A 546 4.90 15.41 25.78
C ILE A 546 6.22 14.90 26.36
N GLU A 547 6.35 14.99 27.69
CA GLU A 547 7.64 14.86 28.38
C GLU A 547 7.56 14.03 29.67
N MET A 548 8.61 13.25 29.94
CA MET A 548 8.93 12.75 31.28
C MET A 548 9.71 13.84 32.03
N LEU A 549 9.13 14.45 33.07
CA LEU A 549 9.69 15.66 33.69
C LEU A 549 10.94 15.44 34.55
N HIS A 550 11.16 14.22 35.04
CA HIS A 550 12.24 13.90 35.99
C HIS A 550 13.18 12.80 35.48
N VAL A 551 13.10 12.47 34.20
CA VAL A 551 13.93 11.44 33.56
C VAL A 551 14.79 12.14 32.50
N THR A 552 16.10 12.15 32.71
CA THR A 552 17.06 12.80 31.80
C THR A 552 17.25 12.00 30.51
N ASP A 553 17.71 12.66 29.44
CA ASP A 553 18.03 11.98 28.18
C ASP A 553 19.09 10.87 28.36
N GLU A 554 20.05 11.08 29.27
CA GLU A 554 21.07 10.09 29.64
C GLU A 554 20.43 8.86 30.30
N GLU A 555 19.48 9.07 31.21
CA GLU A 555 18.74 7.99 31.84
C GLU A 555 17.87 7.24 30.83
N ILE A 556 17.16 7.94 29.94
CA ILE A 556 16.38 7.31 28.85
C ILE A 556 17.30 6.42 28.00
N LYS A 557 18.48 6.92 27.60
CA LYS A 557 19.48 6.14 26.85
C LYS A 557 19.95 4.91 27.63
N GLN A 558 20.17 5.04 28.95
CA GLN A 558 20.56 3.91 29.80
C GLN A 558 19.46 2.86 29.89
N ARG A 559 18.21 3.28 30.14
CA ARG A 559 17.04 2.38 30.17
C ARG A 559 16.87 1.67 28.81
N LEU A 560 17.07 2.38 27.68
CA LEU A 560 17.00 1.80 26.34
C LEU A 560 18.14 0.80 26.04
N LYS A 561 19.33 0.99 26.61
CA LYS A 561 20.42 0.00 26.50
C LYS A 561 20.09 -1.30 27.23
N ALA A 562 19.35 -1.22 28.34
CA ALA A 562 18.89 -2.38 29.10
C ALA A 562 17.60 -2.99 28.53
N TRP A 563 16.91 -2.29 27.65
CA TRP A 563 15.66 -2.73 27.04
C TRP A 563 15.89 -3.85 26.01
N ASN A 564 15.11 -4.91 26.11
CA ASN A 564 15.10 -5.99 25.14
C ASN A 564 13.81 -5.93 24.31
N PRO A 565 13.89 -5.96 22.96
CA PRO A 565 12.71 -5.96 22.12
C PRO A 565 11.87 -7.20 22.38
N PRO A 566 10.54 -7.08 22.60
CA PRO A 566 9.70 -8.24 22.79
C PRO A 566 9.61 -9.07 21.51
N ASP A 567 9.42 -10.38 21.68
CA ASP A 567 9.19 -11.30 20.57
C ASP A 567 7.92 -10.90 19.80
N MET A 568 7.96 -10.95 18.46
CA MET A 568 6.76 -10.70 17.67
C MET A 568 5.73 -11.81 17.91
N PRO A 569 4.47 -11.46 18.24
CA PRO A 569 3.44 -12.44 18.56
C PRO A 569 2.97 -13.24 17.33
N VAL A 570 3.13 -12.69 16.11
CA VAL A 570 2.66 -13.31 14.87
C VAL A 570 3.83 -13.73 13.96
N ARG A 571 3.85 -15.01 13.57
CA ARG A 571 4.95 -15.64 12.80
C ARG A 571 4.55 -16.15 11.40
N ARG A 572 3.32 -15.92 10.94
CA ARG A 572 2.78 -16.31 9.60
C ARG A 572 1.69 -15.32 9.16
N GLY A 573 1.27 -15.38 7.88
CA GLY A 573 0.15 -14.57 7.35
C GLY A 573 0.52 -13.13 6.98
N THR A 574 -0.47 -12.30 6.65
CA THR A 574 -0.28 -10.93 6.14
C THR A 574 0.37 -9.97 7.13
N LEU A 575 0.36 -10.29 8.43
CA LEU A 575 1.04 -9.53 9.48
C LEU A 575 2.52 -9.91 9.68
N ALA A 576 3.06 -10.91 8.96
CA ALA A 576 4.43 -11.37 9.14
C ALA A 576 5.48 -10.55 8.36
N ASN A 577 6.63 -10.31 9.00
CA ASN A 577 7.77 -9.60 8.42
C ASN A 577 8.41 -10.39 7.24
N LEU A 578 8.96 -9.66 6.26
CA LEU A 578 9.78 -10.10 5.13
C LEU A 578 10.81 -11.21 5.47
N ARG A 579 11.43 -11.18 6.67
CA ARG A 579 12.36 -12.26 7.14
C ARG A 579 11.72 -13.64 7.17
N ARG A 580 10.42 -13.70 7.43
CA ARG A 580 9.68 -14.96 7.51
C ARG A 580 9.09 -15.38 6.18
N ALA A 581 8.63 -14.44 5.33
CA ALA A 581 8.30 -14.74 3.93
C ALA A 581 9.49 -15.39 3.22
N ALA A 582 10.68 -14.84 3.42
CA ALA A 582 11.94 -15.44 3.01
C ALA A 582 12.11 -16.89 3.50
N SER A 583 11.89 -17.15 4.79
CA SER A 583 11.97 -18.51 5.33
C SER A 583 10.87 -19.46 4.85
N ILE A 584 9.67 -18.99 4.53
CA ILE A 584 8.54 -19.82 4.02
C ILE A 584 8.78 -20.24 2.58
N TYR A 585 9.20 -19.30 1.73
CA TYR A 585 9.50 -19.57 0.33
C TYR A 585 10.91 -20.14 0.12
N THR A 586 11.63 -20.42 1.20
CA THR A 586 13.01 -20.92 1.17
C THR A 586 13.94 -19.99 0.36
N VAL A 587 13.66 -18.69 0.37
CA VAL A 587 14.43 -17.64 -0.30
C VAL A 587 15.16 -16.83 0.76
N SER A 588 16.41 -16.42 0.51
CA SER A 588 17.11 -15.59 1.51
C SER A 588 16.39 -14.25 1.74
N TRP A 589 16.36 -13.76 2.98
CA TRP A 589 15.78 -12.45 3.30
C TRP A 589 16.41 -11.33 2.49
N LYS A 590 17.72 -11.39 2.26
CA LYS A 590 18.45 -10.44 1.40
C LYS A 590 17.95 -10.48 -0.04
N THR A 591 17.65 -11.67 -0.57
CA THR A 591 17.11 -11.84 -1.93
C THR A 591 15.71 -11.25 -2.05
N LEU A 592 14.82 -11.56 -1.09
CA LEU A 592 13.46 -11.05 -1.10
C LEU A 592 13.42 -9.53 -0.90
N GLY A 593 14.24 -9.00 0.02
CA GLY A 593 14.38 -7.56 0.24
C GLY A 593 15.04 -6.80 -0.90
N ARG A 594 15.91 -7.44 -1.69
CA ARG A 594 16.46 -6.86 -2.93
C ARG A 594 15.41 -6.79 -4.03
N ARG A 595 14.64 -7.87 -4.23
CA ARG A 595 13.55 -7.91 -5.22
C ARG A 595 12.46 -6.89 -4.94
N GLN A 596 12.08 -6.72 -3.67
CA GLN A 596 11.13 -5.67 -3.26
C GLN A 596 11.63 -4.26 -3.59
N LYS A 597 12.94 -4.05 -3.64
CA LYS A 597 13.57 -2.77 -4.04
C LYS A 597 13.83 -2.68 -5.55
N GLY A 598 13.21 -3.53 -6.36
CA GLY A 598 13.39 -3.56 -7.81
C GLY A 598 14.77 -4.05 -8.27
N ILE A 599 15.61 -4.57 -7.37
CA ILE A 599 16.95 -5.05 -7.72
C ILE A 599 16.82 -6.44 -8.33
N GLN A 600 17.14 -6.54 -9.63
CA GLN A 600 17.12 -7.78 -10.40
C GLN A 600 18.04 -8.86 -9.80
N SER A 601 17.69 -10.13 -10.02
CA SER A 601 18.51 -11.24 -9.56
C SER A 601 19.85 -11.25 -10.32
N GLN A 602 20.92 -11.81 -9.74
CA GLN A 602 22.21 -11.90 -10.47
C GLN A 602 22.12 -12.73 -11.76
N ARG A 603 21.09 -13.56 -11.91
CA ARG A 603 20.80 -14.32 -13.13
C ARG A 603 20.20 -13.44 -14.23
N ASP A 604 19.48 -12.39 -13.83
CA ASP A 604 18.76 -11.48 -14.72
C ASP A 604 19.50 -10.14 -14.90
N ALA A 605 20.48 -9.85 -14.03
CA ALA A 605 21.34 -8.68 -14.10
C ALA A 605 22.31 -8.81 -15.27
N THR A 606 22.42 -7.76 -16.09
CA THR A 606 23.40 -7.69 -17.18
C THR A 606 24.82 -7.88 -16.61
N PRO A 607 25.58 -8.89 -17.07
CA PRO A 607 26.86 -9.21 -16.45
C PRO A 607 27.88 -8.10 -16.73
N LYS A 608 28.74 -7.81 -15.73
CA LYS A 608 29.88 -6.86 -15.81
C LYS A 608 30.88 -7.15 -16.95
N SER A 609 30.67 -8.23 -17.72
CA SER A 609 31.43 -8.60 -18.91
C SER A 609 30.97 -7.92 -20.20
N ARG A 610 29.89 -7.12 -20.21
CA ARG A 610 29.56 -6.20 -21.32
C ARG A 610 30.09 -4.81 -20.97
N LYS A 611 31.36 -4.57 -21.32
CA LYS A 611 32.00 -3.26 -21.14
C LYS A 611 31.96 -2.41 -22.41
N LEU A 612 31.73 -3.03 -23.56
CA LEU A 612 31.65 -2.40 -24.87
C LEU A 612 30.18 -2.31 -25.31
N PHE A 613 29.87 -1.32 -26.13
CA PHE A 613 28.60 -1.22 -26.83
C PHE A 613 28.46 -2.31 -27.90
N ASP A 614 27.24 -2.58 -28.35
CA ASP A 614 26.97 -3.66 -29.30
C ASP A 614 27.74 -3.49 -30.62
N LEU A 615 27.88 -2.25 -31.12
CA LEU A 615 28.64 -1.94 -32.34
C LEU A 615 30.16 -2.15 -32.15
N GLU A 616 30.68 -1.82 -30.98
CA GLU A 616 32.10 -2.03 -30.62
C GLU A 616 32.41 -3.53 -30.50
N GLU A 617 31.51 -4.32 -29.90
CA GLU A 617 31.64 -5.78 -29.86
C GLU A 617 31.59 -6.38 -31.27
N GLN A 618 30.65 -5.94 -32.13
CA GLN A 618 30.57 -6.39 -33.53
C GLN A 618 31.83 -6.05 -34.32
N THR A 619 32.42 -4.88 -34.10
CA THR A 619 33.68 -4.49 -34.75
C THR A 619 34.82 -5.45 -34.39
N ILE A 620 34.91 -5.85 -33.12
CA ILE A 620 35.91 -6.84 -32.67
C ILE A 620 35.62 -8.22 -33.28
N VAL A 621 34.35 -8.65 -33.34
CA VAL A 621 33.97 -9.92 -33.99
C VAL A 621 34.39 -9.91 -35.46
N GLN A 622 34.08 -8.84 -36.21
CA GLN A 622 34.41 -8.73 -37.62
C GLN A 622 35.93 -8.70 -37.86
N PHE A 623 36.68 -7.99 -37.02
CA PHE A 623 38.14 -7.98 -37.06
C PHE A 623 38.74 -9.37 -36.87
N ILE A 624 38.20 -10.16 -35.93
CA ILE A 624 38.66 -11.53 -35.68
C ILE A 624 38.35 -12.44 -36.88
N LEU A 625 37.18 -12.30 -37.50
CA LEU A 625 36.79 -13.07 -38.67
C LEU A 625 37.65 -12.71 -39.90
N ASP A 626 37.98 -11.43 -40.08
CA ASP A 626 38.89 -10.97 -41.13
C ASP A 626 40.30 -11.53 -40.95
N LEU A 627 40.85 -11.52 -39.73
CA LEU A 627 42.15 -12.14 -39.44
C LEU A 627 42.19 -13.64 -39.75
N ASP A 628 41.15 -14.38 -39.35
CA ASP A 628 41.03 -15.82 -39.65
C ASP A 628 40.94 -16.07 -41.16
N SER A 629 40.17 -15.25 -41.89
CA SER A 629 40.05 -15.37 -43.35
C SER A 629 41.38 -15.17 -44.09
N ARG A 630 42.29 -14.40 -43.51
CA ARG A 630 43.65 -14.15 -44.02
C ARG A 630 44.68 -15.17 -43.52
N GLY A 631 44.25 -16.19 -42.77
CA GLY A 631 45.11 -17.26 -42.25
C GLY A 631 45.91 -16.90 -41.00
N PHE A 632 45.62 -15.77 -40.33
CA PHE A 632 46.27 -15.40 -39.08
C PHE A 632 45.44 -15.85 -37.88
N PRO A 633 45.94 -16.76 -37.03
CA PRO A 633 45.17 -17.28 -35.91
C PRO A 633 45.00 -16.17 -34.84
N PRO A 634 43.75 -15.77 -34.52
CA PRO A 634 43.52 -14.73 -33.54
C PRO A 634 43.93 -15.21 -32.14
N ARG A 635 44.56 -14.34 -31.34
CA ARG A 635 44.96 -14.63 -29.96
C ARG A 635 44.05 -13.90 -28.98
N LEU A 636 43.74 -14.56 -27.86
CA LEU A 636 42.94 -13.98 -26.76
C LEU A 636 43.45 -12.62 -26.30
N ARG A 637 44.78 -12.44 -26.24
CA ARG A 637 45.42 -11.17 -25.87
C ARG A 637 45.10 -10.04 -26.85
N CYS A 638 45.02 -10.32 -28.15
CA CYS A 638 44.67 -9.30 -29.15
C CYS A 638 43.24 -8.80 -28.98
N VAL A 639 42.31 -9.69 -28.61
CA VAL A 639 40.90 -9.34 -28.32
C VAL A 639 40.83 -8.44 -27.09
N GLU A 640 41.62 -8.73 -26.06
CA GLU A 640 41.73 -7.91 -24.85
C GLU A 640 42.31 -6.52 -25.14
N GLU A 641 43.40 -6.46 -25.91
CA GLU A 641 44.05 -5.19 -26.29
C GLU A 641 43.14 -4.31 -27.15
N MET A 642 42.41 -4.89 -28.10
CA MET A 642 41.47 -4.14 -28.94
C MET A 642 40.32 -3.56 -28.10
N ALA A 643 39.75 -4.38 -27.20
CA ALA A 643 38.71 -3.92 -26.29
C ALA A 643 39.21 -2.80 -25.36
N ASN A 644 40.44 -2.91 -24.86
CA ASN A 644 41.04 -1.87 -24.03
C ASN A 644 41.34 -0.59 -24.80
N ARG A 645 41.71 -0.67 -26.10
CA ARG A 645 41.90 0.53 -26.94
C ARG A 645 40.58 1.27 -27.16
N LEU A 646 39.51 0.55 -27.51
CA LEU A 646 38.18 1.17 -27.66
C LEU A 646 37.68 1.79 -26.35
N LEU A 647 37.97 1.16 -25.21
CA LEU A 647 37.64 1.72 -23.91
C LEU A 647 38.50 2.95 -23.57
N ALA A 648 39.80 2.94 -23.89
CA ALA A 648 40.70 4.05 -23.65
C ALA A 648 40.34 5.29 -24.47
N ASP A 649 39.82 5.11 -25.69
CA ASP A 649 39.37 6.20 -26.57
C ASP A 649 38.23 7.03 -25.96
N ARG A 650 37.50 6.46 -24.99
CA ARG A 650 36.45 7.13 -24.21
C ARG A 650 36.76 7.20 -22.71
N ASP A 651 38.03 7.08 -22.34
CA ASP A 651 38.53 7.18 -20.97
C ASP A 651 37.88 6.20 -19.96
N ALA A 652 37.52 5.01 -20.43
CA ALA A 652 36.85 3.97 -19.65
C ALA A 652 37.83 2.93 -19.05
N PRO A 653 37.53 2.35 -17.87
CA PRO A 653 38.44 1.41 -17.22
C PRO A 653 38.64 0.12 -18.01
N PRO A 654 39.88 -0.42 -18.09
CA PRO A 654 40.21 -1.57 -18.92
C PRO A 654 39.44 -2.83 -18.53
N VAL A 655 39.26 -3.74 -19.48
CA VAL A 655 38.61 -5.03 -19.27
C VAL A 655 39.39 -5.90 -18.28
N GLY A 656 38.69 -6.78 -17.56
CA GLY A 656 39.31 -7.68 -16.59
C GLY A 656 39.96 -8.92 -17.23
N LYS A 657 40.86 -9.59 -16.52
CA LYS A 657 41.67 -10.76 -17.00
C LYS A 657 40.89 -11.92 -17.65
N ARG A 658 39.59 -12.08 -17.36
CA ARG A 658 38.74 -13.14 -17.95
C ARG A 658 37.76 -12.63 -18.99
N TRP A 659 37.84 -11.36 -19.36
CA TRP A 659 36.87 -10.73 -20.24
C TRP A 659 36.98 -11.26 -21.67
N ALA A 660 38.18 -11.34 -22.24
CA ALA A 660 38.38 -11.80 -23.62
C ALA A 660 37.95 -13.26 -23.82
N SER A 661 38.23 -14.14 -22.85
CA SER A 661 37.78 -15.53 -22.91
C SER A 661 36.26 -15.66 -22.78
N ASN A 662 35.64 -14.84 -21.95
CA ASN A 662 34.17 -14.78 -21.85
C ASN A 662 33.52 -14.09 -23.07
N PHE A 663 34.23 -13.19 -23.75
CA PHE A 663 33.82 -12.58 -25.02
C PHE A 663 33.73 -13.62 -26.13
N ILE A 664 34.78 -14.44 -26.32
CA ILE A 664 34.76 -15.51 -27.32
C ILE A 664 33.70 -16.58 -26.97
N LYS A 665 33.53 -16.93 -25.69
CA LYS A 665 32.53 -17.92 -25.28
C LYS A 665 31.09 -17.49 -25.58
N ARG A 666 30.79 -16.18 -25.55
CA ARG A 666 29.42 -15.68 -25.82
C ARG A 666 29.13 -15.51 -27.31
N HIS A 667 30.16 -15.30 -28.14
CA HIS A 667 30.05 -15.17 -29.59
C HIS A 667 30.37 -16.52 -30.26
N LYS A 668 29.33 -17.35 -30.43
CA LYS A 668 29.45 -18.75 -30.85
C LYS A 668 30.15 -18.91 -32.21
N GLU A 669 29.99 -17.93 -33.10
CA GLU A 669 30.62 -17.82 -34.41
C GLU A 669 32.15 -17.77 -34.36
N LEU A 670 32.74 -17.33 -33.25
CA LEU A 670 34.18 -17.27 -33.05
C LEU A 670 34.77 -18.55 -32.47
N LYS A 671 33.94 -19.46 -31.94
CA LYS A 671 34.38 -20.61 -31.13
C LYS A 671 35.33 -21.56 -31.87
N THR A 672 35.14 -21.75 -33.18
CA THR A 672 35.97 -22.64 -34.02
C THR A 672 37.19 -21.95 -34.63
N ARG A 673 37.30 -20.62 -34.52
CA ARG A 673 38.36 -19.82 -35.16
C ARG A 673 39.61 -19.64 -34.30
N PHE A 674 39.49 -19.81 -32.98
CA PHE A 674 40.62 -19.77 -32.04
C PHE A 674 41.30 -21.14 -31.82
N PHE A 675 40.75 -22.21 -32.38
CA PHE A 675 41.27 -23.58 -32.26
C PHE A 675 41.73 -24.12 -33.61
N ARG A 676 42.85 -23.61 -34.10
CA ARG A 676 43.76 -24.36 -34.97
C ARG A 676 45.18 -24.13 -34.52
N ARG A 677 45.71 -25.08 -33.75
CA ARG A 677 47.16 -25.29 -33.71
C ARG A 677 47.42 -26.53 -34.56
N TYR A 678 47.78 -26.30 -35.82
CA TYR A 678 48.50 -27.30 -36.60
C TYR A 678 49.87 -27.47 -35.93
N ASP A 679 50.24 -28.70 -35.59
CA ASP A 679 51.43 -28.97 -34.78
C ASP A 679 52.69 -28.87 -35.64
N TYR A 680 53.27 -27.67 -35.70
CA TYR A 680 54.53 -27.37 -36.39
C TYR A 680 55.73 -28.21 -35.92
N GLN A 681 55.60 -28.94 -34.79
CA GLN A 681 56.62 -29.91 -34.36
C GLN A 681 56.47 -31.26 -35.07
N ARG A 682 55.27 -31.68 -35.51
CA ARG A 682 55.08 -32.97 -36.23
C ARG A 682 55.70 -32.95 -37.63
N ASP A 683 55.62 -31.83 -38.33
CA ASP A 683 56.28 -31.60 -39.63
C ASP A 683 57.83 -31.68 -39.55
N LYS A 684 58.40 -31.45 -38.35
CA LYS A 684 59.85 -31.51 -38.12
C LYS A 684 60.40 -32.89 -37.74
N TYR A 685 59.54 -33.87 -37.46
CA TYR A 685 59.94 -35.22 -37.05
C TYR A 685 59.45 -36.32 -38.02
N GLU A 686 58.87 -35.97 -39.16
CA GLU A 686 58.62 -36.91 -40.25
C GLU A 686 59.93 -37.18 -41.01
N ASP A 687 60.66 -38.23 -40.61
CA ASP A 687 61.77 -38.78 -41.42
C ASP A 687 61.20 -39.85 -42.37
N PRO A 688 61.20 -39.61 -43.70
CA PRO A 688 60.71 -40.58 -44.67
C PRO A 688 61.39 -41.95 -44.56
N THR A 689 62.64 -41.98 -44.09
CA THR A 689 63.45 -43.18 -43.92
C THR A 689 62.96 -44.04 -42.76
N GLU A 690 62.62 -43.43 -41.63
CA GLU A 690 62.05 -44.13 -40.47
C GLU A 690 60.61 -44.59 -40.74
N ILE A 691 59.84 -43.78 -41.46
CA ILE A 691 58.49 -44.15 -41.91
C ILE A 691 58.56 -45.36 -42.86
N GLN A 692 59.47 -45.36 -43.83
CA GLN A 692 59.68 -46.52 -44.70
C GLN A 692 60.13 -47.76 -43.92
N LYS A 693 61.01 -47.63 -42.92
CA LYS A 693 61.39 -48.75 -42.05
C LYS A 693 60.19 -49.33 -41.30
N TRP A 694 59.31 -48.47 -40.79
CA TRP A 694 58.08 -48.92 -40.12
C TRP A 694 57.17 -49.68 -41.07
N PHE A 695 56.88 -49.16 -42.27
CA PHE A 695 56.06 -49.87 -43.25
C PHE A 695 56.69 -51.20 -43.67
N LYS A 696 58.02 -51.25 -43.82
CA LYS A 696 58.76 -52.48 -44.12
C LYS A 696 58.72 -53.48 -42.96
N LEU A 697 58.75 -53.00 -41.71
CA LEU A 697 58.55 -53.83 -40.52
C LEU A 697 57.13 -54.40 -40.49
N VAL A 698 56.11 -53.59 -40.78
CA VAL A 698 54.71 -54.05 -40.86
C VAL A 698 54.56 -55.09 -41.96
N GLU A 699 55.09 -54.84 -43.15
CA GLU A 699 55.05 -55.77 -44.28
C GLU A 699 55.76 -57.10 -43.95
N ASN A 700 56.94 -57.03 -43.32
CA ASN A 700 57.65 -58.22 -42.82
C ASN A 700 56.88 -58.95 -41.71
N THR A 701 56.16 -58.21 -40.86
CA THR A 701 55.37 -58.79 -39.76
C THR A 701 54.13 -59.51 -40.31
N VAL A 702 53.42 -58.88 -41.25
CA VAL A 702 52.31 -59.49 -42.01
C VAL A 702 52.78 -60.77 -42.69
N ALA A 703 53.92 -60.73 -43.40
CA ALA A 703 54.48 -61.92 -44.04
C ALA A 703 54.92 -63.00 -43.02
N LYS A 704 55.60 -62.62 -41.93
CA LYS A 704 56.10 -63.54 -40.91
C LYS A 704 54.98 -64.30 -40.19
N TYR A 705 53.87 -63.62 -39.91
CA TYR A 705 52.74 -64.21 -39.17
C TYR A 705 51.60 -64.66 -40.10
N GLY A 706 51.78 -64.58 -41.43
CA GLY A 706 50.80 -65.06 -42.41
C GLY A 706 49.44 -64.34 -42.32
N ILE A 707 49.45 -63.04 -42.01
CA ILE A 707 48.22 -62.25 -41.86
C ILE A 707 47.64 -61.99 -43.25
N ASP A 708 46.42 -62.45 -43.50
CA ASP A 708 45.75 -62.24 -44.78
C ASP A 708 45.36 -60.76 -44.94
N LEU A 709 45.40 -60.24 -46.16
CA LEU A 709 45.06 -58.83 -46.44
C LEU A 709 43.61 -58.51 -46.03
N ALA A 710 42.71 -59.50 -46.09
CA ALA A 710 41.33 -59.37 -45.64
C ALA A 710 41.20 -59.17 -44.12
N ASP A 711 42.23 -59.54 -43.35
CA ASP A 711 42.27 -59.42 -41.88
C ASP A 711 43.04 -58.18 -41.40
N ILE A 712 43.48 -57.31 -42.33
CA ILE A 712 44.11 -56.03 -42.02
C ILE A 712 43.05 -54.92 -42.09
N TYR A 713 42.59 -54.49 -40.92
CA TYR A 713 41.62 -53.40 -40.79
C TYR A 713 42.34 -52.08 -40.53
N ASN A 714 42.15 -51.09 -41.41
CA ASN A 714 42.63 -49.73 -41.19
C ASN A 714 41.77 -49.08 -40.09
N PHE A 715 42.31 -49.01 -38.87
CA PHE A 715 41.73 -48.22 -37.80
C PHE A 715 42.28 -46.79 -37.92
N ASP A 716 41.51 -45.91 -38.53
CA ASP A 716 41.76 -44.48 -38.43
C ASP A 716 41.46 -43.98 -37.01
N GLU A 717 42.15 -42.93 -36.56
CA GLU A 717 42.01 -42.30 -35.24
C GLU A 717 40.65 -41.57 -35.07
N VAL A 718 39.56 -42.22 -35.47
CA VAL A 718 38.22 -42.03 -34.89
C VAL A 718 37.88 -43.20 -33.96
N GLY A 719 38.90 -43.73 -33.28
CA GLY A 719 38.77 -44.58 -32.10
C GLY A 719 38.36 -43.74 -30.88
N PHE A 720 37.29 -44.20 -30.23
CA PHE A 720 36.76 -43.83 -28.92
C PHE A 720 37.51 -42.77 -28.08
N LEU A 721 36.74 -41.78 -27.62
CA LEU A 721 37.11 -40.83 -26.56
C LEU A 721 37.44 -41.57 -25.25
N MET A 722 38.71 -41.92 -25.09
CA MET A 722 39.33 -42.28 -23.83
C MET A 722 39.39 -41.06 -22.91
N GLY A 723 38.67 -41.10 -21.78
CA GLY A 723 38.83 -40.11 -20.70
C GLY A 723 37.62 -39.86 -19.82
N MET A 724 37.18 -40.86 -19.05
CA MET A 724 37.09 -40.81 -17.56
C MET A 724 36.32 -42.03 -17.04
N ILE A 725 37.06 -42.93 -16.38
CA ILE A 725 36.58 -44.07 -15.60
C ILE A 725 36.11 -43.55 -14.23
N ALA A 726 34.93 -43.96 -13.76
CA ALA A 726 34.54 -43.90 -12.34
C ALA A 726 33.50 -44.96 -11.98
N SER A 727 33.67 -45.63 -10.83
CA SER A 727 32.91 -46.80 -10.36
C SER A 727 31.71 -46.42 -9.46
N GLY A 728 30.52 -46.97 -9.72
CA GLY A 728 29.34 -46.87 -8.84
C GLY A 728 28.30 -47.97 -9.11
N VAL A 729 27.70 -48.54 -8.06
CA VAL A 729 26.80 -49.73 -8.10
C VAL A 729 25.32 -49.32 -8.05
N ILE A 730 24.45 -50.00 -8.81
CA ILE A 730 22.98 -49.84 -8.77
C ILE A 730 22.29 -51.22 -8.79
N VAL A 731 21.31 -51.46 -7.91
CA VAL A 731 20.48 -52.69 -7.87
C VAL A 731 19.02 -52.35 -8.24
N ILE A 732 18.42 -53.13 -9.13
CA ILE A 732 17.02 -52.97 -9.57
C ILE A 732 16.24 -54.23 -9.20
N GLY A 733 15.13 -54.08 -8.48
CA GLY A 733 14.23 -55.19 -8.11
C GLY A 733 13.02 -55.28 -9.04
N SER A 734 12.67 -56.49 -9.48
CA SER A 734 11.37 -56.81 -10.12
C SER A 734 10.64 -57.91 -9.31
N LYS A 735 9.31 -57.83 -9.23
CA LYS A 735 8.45 -58.67 -8.37
C LYS A 735 8.03 -59.98 -9.07
N ARG A 736 8.32 -61.10 -8.40
CA ARG A 736 7.73 -62.48 -8.48
C ARG A 736 8.06 -63.30 -9.75
N ARG A 737 8.49 -64.56 -9.70
CA ARG A 737 8.55 -65.62 -8.65
C ARG A 737 9.82 -66.47 -8.86
N ALA A 738 10.56 -66.68 -7.78
CA ALA A 738 11.50 -67.78 -7.53
C ALA A 738 12.72 -67.97 -8.48
N ARG A 739 13.72 -67.09 -8.39
CA ARG A 739 15.15 -67.40 -8.05
C ARG A 739 16.02 -66.13 -8.15
N PRO A 740 17.09 -66.03 -7.34
CA PRO A 740 17.77 -64.77 -7.03
C PRO A 740 18.57 -64.18 -8.20
N ASN A 741 18.51 -62.85 -8.31
CA ASN A 741 19.16 -62.05 -9.35
C ASN A 741 20.68 -62.06 -9.20
N SER A 742 21.37 -62.75 -10.11
CA SER A 742 22.82 -62.66 -10.30
C SER A 742 23.12 -61.60 -11.38
N VAL A 743 23.70 -60.47 -10.97
CA VAL A 743 24.19 -59.45 -11.92
C VAL A 743 25.63 -59.80 -12.30
N GLN A 744 25.80 -60.26 -13.54
CA GLN A 744 27.08 -60.39 -14.22
C GLN A 744 27.43 -59.09 -14.95
N LEU A 745 28.73 -58.85 -15.06
CA LEU A 745 29.36 -57.67 -15.65
C LEU A 745 29.22 -57.68 -17.18
N GLY A 746 28.52 -56.67 -17.70
CA GLY A 746 28.40 -56.41 -19.14
C GLY A 746 28.38 -54.90 -19.39
N SER A 747 29.15 -54.46 -20.38
CA SER A 747 29.60 -53.08 -20.60
C SER A 747 28.58 -52.16 -21.28
N ARG A 748 28.45 -50.93 -20.76
CA ARG A 748 28.40 -49.69 -21.54
C ARG A 748 29.16 -48.59 -20.82
#